data_AF-A0A6A5T5X8-F1
#
_entry.id   AF-A0A6A5T5X8-F1
#
_cell.length_a   1.000
_cell.length_b   1.000
_cell.length_c   1.000
_cell.angle_alpha   90.00
_cell.angle_beta   90.00
_cell.angle_gamma   90.00
#
_symmetry.space_group_name_H-M   'P 1'
#
loop_
_entity.id
_entity.type
_entity.pdbx_description
1 polymer ?
#
loop_
_entity_poly.entity_id
_entity_poly.type
_entity_poly.pdbx_seq_one_letter_code
_entity_poly.pdbx_strand_id
1 'polypeptide(L)'
;MALLLPTQNYREYTLRFNESVNWLAHVAQATGTVNDVFKTIHKNASTTTGRRVQGQASKNENEIPPSPGANKIYDVPIQSLGKLASAVKRSKHTTVPMCLLSSMHEYTSLRHECLQWFLDNQSDRINALFIDNNGRQLVLYGALNSILITLRAKQTAAQESGLASLASEESTNTYKLKASSIEPAFAIYCLLKDVANIRSFVKKTWREFKNGDIGLQAASLATNAAMALVERLSNEFEDDFPNFKEKSHMTMHHSIIAHLAEGYCNIEAGGEIFIALDNLDENQGFTNTKASTALCTTLTTLMYDIFLKRSHAPRQVEAFQAILCKCVSQLAALPPDDKSFSNIYKDDYTYKAAYTMMKEIRLNSWIVFALQILWETQNELGEESLRAPEILRVVGMTLQNDYQHYAEAAWVDKTTIKPKDFVKAMKKLTKIMGDLTVDQGEEFQEFVDAHEKYTQWKLARMAELQLVDCHPSLCGVAMAYIRDTYHKESSDMAADFGHVVAVAHLYNAIQQSLPASEKPEWTDMDWFLSHQDCQWILAGKPVKQKDAYANDFCIALGLNPACYTKDRKFAITGKGLSEIHGKKGTGLRRFRYVSRYAELAVHRREKNFLQVGEPNKAEGDVVAMADAMASSEQNNIQDFRASHYAHPEPSPLATLGTFTHAVDEDEFALSFNVLGLHMTCLEMVKNLQTHCRENAPDDYPAEPYAKPQYKNAVVAEILRDIAGCPRLNETMFPHAVSLISEIIAAKGNECSTGADILLGEMREAQMAPEEDVDDEMSEDEEFITYDDTAEEESVADEMDQDE
;
A
#
# COMPACT_ATOMS: atom_id res chain seq x y z
N MET A 1 24.20 -14.64 14.07
CA MET A 1 23.31 -13.54 13.67
C MET A 1 23.68 -13.15 12.25
N ALA A 2 23.07 -13.79 11.26
CA ALA A 2 23.15 -13.35 9.88
C ALA A 2 22.36 -12.04 9.81
N LEU A 3 23.06 -10.90 9.71
CA LEU A 3 22.43 -9.64 9.39
C LEU A 3 21.99 -9.76 7.92
N LEU A 4 20.69 -9.99 7.69
CA LEU A 4 20.06 -9.73 6.40
C LEU A 4 20.44 -8.29 6.04
N LEU A 5 21.28 -8.13 5.00
CA LEU A 5 21.60 -6.82 4.47
C LEU A 5 20.27 -6.16 4.05
N PRO A 6 20.02 -4.89 4.42
CA PRO A 6 18.82 -4.21 3.99
C PRO A 6 18.75 -4.24 2.46
N THR A 7 17.61 -4.65 1.88
CA THR A 7 17.32 -4.36 0.47
C THR A 7 17.53 -2.88 0.25
N GLN A 8 18.45 -2.52 -0.63
CA GLN A 8 18.75 -1.14 -0.98
C GLN A 8 19.02 -1.17 -2.48
N ASN A 9 18.43 -0.26 -3.24
CA ASN A 9 18.64 -0.27 -4.67
C ASN A 9 20.11 0.08 -5.01
N TYR A 10 20.53 -0.22 -6.24
CA TYR A 10 21.86 0.14 -6.76
C TYR A 10 22.23 1.62 -6.50
N ARG A 11 21.24 2.53 -6.56
CA ARG A 11 21.42 3.97 -6.32
C ARG A 11 21.84 4.27 -4.89
N GLU A 12 21.17 3.68 -3.90
CA GLU A 12 21.48 3.87 -2.49
C GLU A 12 22.87 3.35 -2.13
N TYR A 13 23.21 2.14 -2.59
CA TYR A 13 24.55 1.58 -2.41
C TYR A 13 25.62 2.48 -3.01
N THR A 14 25.38 2.97 -4.22
CA THR A 14 26.32 3.84 -4.94
C THR A 14 26.40 5.23 -4.30
N LEU A 15 25.29 5.77 -3.78
CA LEU A 15 25.25 7.05 -3.09
C LEU A 15 26.09 7.01 -1.82
N ARG A 16 25.81 6.08 -0.91
CA ARG A 16 26.55 5.91 0.36
C ARG A 16 28.02 5.60 0.14
N PHE A 17 28.34 4.80 -0.87
CA PHE A 17 29.73 4.55 -1.25
C PHE A 17 30.40 5.81 -1.79
N ASN A 18 29.72 6.60 -2.63
CA ASN A 18 30.26 7.87 -3.13
C ASN A 18 30.44 8.90 -2.00
N GLU A 19 29.59 8.93 -0.98
CA GLU A 19 29.82 9.76 0.23
C GLU A 19 31.13 9.36 0.94
N SER A 20 31.41 8.06 1.01
CA SER A 20 32.66 7.52 1.55
C SER A 20 33.86 7.90 0.69
N VAL A 21 33.74 7.84 -0.64
CA VAL A 21 34.77 8.30 -1.58
C VAL A 21 34.98 9.80 -1.46
N ASN A 22 33.91 10.58 -1.31
CA ASN A 22 33.94 12.03 -1.18
C ASN A 22 34.71 12.43 0.09
N TRP A 23 34.36 11.83 1.23
CA TRP A 23 35.10 12.04 2.47
C TRP A 23 36.57 11.62 2.34
N LEU A 24 36.84 10.43 1.78
CA LEU A 24 38.19 9.92 1.59
C LEU A 24 39.04 10.88 0.73
N ALA A 25 38.46 11.42 -0.33
CA ALA A 25 39.11 12.36 -1.23
C ALA A 25 39.41 13.70 -0.55
N HIS A 26 38.45 14.29 0.18
CA HIS A 26 38.65 15.55 0.91
C HIS A 26 39.76 15.43 1.96
N VAL A 27 39.71 14.38 2.78
CA VAL A 27 40.72 14.14 3.82
C VAL A 27 42.10 13.88 3.20
N ALA A 28 42.16 13.07 2.14
CA ALA A 28 43.41 12.80 1.46
C ALA A 28 43.97 14.06 0.79
N GLN A 29 43.12 14.90 0.17
CA GLN A 29 43.51 16.17 -0.44
C GLN A 29 44.11 17.12 0.60
N ALA A 30 43.54 17.19 1.80
CA ALA A 30 44.05 18.00 2.91
C ALA A 30 45.48 17.61 3.34
N THR A 31 45.95 16.40 3.03
CA THR A 31 47.35 16.00 3.26
C THR A 31 48.33 16.63 2.26
N GLY A 32 47.85 17.17 1.14
CA GLY A 32 48.67 17.74 0.05
C GLY A 32 49.42 16.70 -0.79
N THR A 33 49.26 15.40 -0.52
CA THR A 33 50.07 14.33 -1.14
C THR A 33 49.45 13.67 -2.37
N VAL A 34 48.20 13.98 -2.70
CA VAL A 34 47.40 13.30 -3.74
C VAL A 34 46.76 14.24 -4.75
N ASN A 35 47.28 15.47 -4.88
CA ASN A 35 46.74 16.47 -5.82
C ASN A 35 46.78 16.00 -7.29
N ASP A 36 47.63 15.01 -7.62
CA ASP A 36 47.74 14.40 -8.94
C ASP A 36 46.52 13.53 -9.32
N VAL A 37 45.69 13.15 -8.36
CA VAL A 37 44.49 12.30 -8.56
C VAL A 37 43.32 13.10 -9.15
N PHE A 38 43.22 14.40 -8.87
CA PHE A 38 42.03 15.21 -9.15
C PHE A 38 42.11 16.00 -10.46
N LYS A 39 42.32 15.31 -11.58
CA LYS A 39 42.60 15.94 -12.89
C LYS A 39 41.37 16.18 -13.79
N THR A 40 40.28 15.44 -13.60
CA THR A 40 39.09 15.51 -14.46
C THR A 40 38.01 16.36 -13.80
N ILE A 41 37.50 17.40 -14.46
CA ILE A 41 36.51 18.35 -13.93
C ILE A 41 35.28 18.37 -14.84
N HIS A 42 34.10 18.15 -14.27
CA HIS A 42 32.82 18.41 -14.94
C HIS A 42 32.17 19.69 -14.40
N LYS A 43 31.54 20.49 -15.26
CA LYS A 43 30.74 21.68 -14.85
C LYS A 43 29.35 21.22 -14.40
N ASN A 44 28.81 21.79 -13.33
CA ASN A 44 27.42 21.57 -12.90
C ASN A 44 26.44 21.88 -14.06
N ALA A 45 25.69 20.87 -14.51
CA ALA A 45 24.45 21.10 -15.22
C ALA A 45 23.39 21.48 -14.17
N SER A 46 22.87 22.70 -14.27
CA SER A 46 21.75 23.17 -13.46
C SER A 46 20.59 22.17 -13.53
N THR A 47 20.11 21.70 -12.37
CA THR A 47 18.85 20.98 -12.21
C THR A 47 17.69 21.90 -12.62
N THR A 48 17.20 21.73 -13.85
CA THR A 48 15.88 22.25 -14.23
C THR A 48 14.90 21.09 -14.15
N THR A 49 14.06 21.10 -13.11
CA THR A 49 12.78 20.41 -13.10
C THR A 49 12.03 20.67 -14.41
N GLY A 50 11.47 19.62 -14.98
CA GLY A 50 10.89 19.62 -16.32
C GLY A 50 9.92 20.78 -16.58
N ARG A 51 10.27 21.60 -17.59
CA ARG A 51 9.27 22.27 -18.42
C ARG A 51 9.81 22.41 -19.84
N ARG A 52 9.14 21.68 -20.74
CA ARG A 52 9.36 21.62 -22.19
C ARG A 52 9.16 23.01 -22.80
N VAL A 53 10.16 23.57 -23.48
CA VAL A 53 9.97 24.63 -24.48
C VAL A 53 10.94 24.38 -25.65
N GLN A 54 10.36 24.23 -26.84
CA GLN A 54 11.04 24.17 -28.14
C GLN A 54 11.75 25.49 -28.45
N GLY A 55 12.90 25.44 -29.14
CA GLY A 55 13.37 26.60 -29.88
C GLY A 55 14.87 26.65 -30.17
N GLN A 56 15.23 26.22 -31.38
CA GLN A 56 16.24 26.77 -32.29
C GLN A 56 17.73 26.91 -31.89
N ALA A 57 18.54 26.58 -32.89
CA ALA A 57 19.99 26.58 -32.91
C ALA A 57 20.65 27.94 -32.63
N SER A 58 21.86 27.90 -32.05
CA SER A 58 22.89 28.89 -32.37
C SER A 58 24.30 28.33 -32.13
N LYS A 59 25.10 28.38 -33.20
CA LYS A 59 26.56 28.29 -33.20
C LYS A 59 27.12 29.56 -32.55
N ASN A 60 28.04 29.42 -31.60
CA ASN A 60 29.28 30.20 -31.50
C ASN A 60 30.02 29.82 -30.21
N GLU A 61 31.13 29.12 -30.37
CA GLU A 61 32.18 29.00 -29.36
C GLU A 61 32.91 30.34 -29.27
N ASN A 62 32.85 30.97 -28.10
CA ASN A 62 33.89 31.90 -27.66
C ASN A 62 34.08 31.68 -26.16
N GLU A 63 35.32 31.37 -25.80
CA GLU A 63 35.80 31.12 -24.45
C GLU A 63 35.53 32.33 -23.54
N ILE A 64 34.73 32.12 -22.49
CA ILE A 64 34.61 33.04 -21.36
C ILE A 64 35.32 32.37 -20.17
N PRO A 65 36.23 33.06 -19.44
CA PRO A 65 36.92 32.47 -18.29
C PRO A 65 35.90 32.11 -17.18
N PRO A 66 36.10 30.99 -16.46
CA PRO A 66 35.14 30.53 -15.47
C PRO A 66 35.10 31.46 -14.26
N SER A 67 33.87 31.79 -13.82
CA SER A 67 33.59 32.54 -12.58
C SER A 67 34.07 31.77 -11.33
N PRO A 68 34.66 32.44 -10.33
CA PRO A 68 35.11 31.82 -9.10
C PRO A 68 33.90 31.55 -8.18
N GLY A 69 33.48 30.29 -8.09
CA GLY A 69 32.41 29.88 -7.16
C GLY A 69 31.57 28.66 -7.57
N ALA A 70 31.81 28.04 -8.72
CA ALA A 70 31.07 26.84 -9.12
C ALA A 70 31.56 25.58 -8.38
N ASN A 71 30.64 24.81 -7.78
CA ASN A 71 30.91 23.44 -7.29
C ASN A 71 31.49 22.61 -8.44
N LYS A 72 32.67 22.01 -8.21
CA LYS A 72 33.35 21.16 -9.19
C LYS A 72 33.13 19.69 -8.83
N ILE A 73 32.76 18.89 -9.82
CA ILE A 73 32.66 17.43 -9.70
C ILE A 73 33.93 16.80 -10.27
N TYR A 74 34.56 15.93 -9.50
CA TYR A 74 35.80 15.23 -9.84
C TYR A 74 35.58 13.71 -9.93
N ASP A 75 36.00 13.11 -11.04
CA ASP A 75 36.00 11.65 -11.20
C ASP A 75 37.27 11.06 -10.58
N VAL A 76 37.09 10.17 -9.60
CA VAL A 76 38.18 9.45 -8.92
C VAL A 76 38.33 8.07 -9.57
N PRO A 77 39.47 7.76 -10.22
CA PRO A 77 39.71 6.41 -10.72
C PRO A 77 39.86 5.42 -9.56
N ILE A 78 39.29 4.22 -9.70
CA ILE A 78 39.38 3.13 -8.70
C ILE A 78 40.84 2.88 -8.27
N GLN A 79 41.78 2.84 -9.21
CA GLN A 79 43.20 2.61 -8.96
C GLN A 79 43.84 3.68 -8.05
N SER A 80 43.23 4.86 -7.96
CA SER A 80 43.70 5.95 -7.11
C SER A 80 43.19 5.85 -5.68
N LEU A 81 42.11 5.10 -5.42
CA LEU A 81 41.53 4.98 -4.08
C LEU A 81 42.54 4.41 -3.06
N GLY A 82 43.39 3.46 -3.46
CA GLY A 82 44.46 2.93 -2.60
C GLY A 82 45.51 3.99 -2.20
N LYS A 83 45.80 4.94 -3.11
CA LYS A 83 46.67 6.08 -2.81
C LYS A 83 46.00 7.04 -1.82
N LEU A 84 44.70 7.32 -2.00
CA LEU A 84 43.93 8.15 -1.08
C LEU A 84 43.89 7.53 0.33
N ALA A 85 43.57 6.24 0.43
CA ALA A 85 43.56 5.51 1.71
C ALA A 85 44.93 5.50 2.41
N SER A 86 46.01 5.35 1.63
CA SER A 86 47.37 5.43 2.15
C SER A 86 47.72 6.82 2.68
N ALA A 87 47.26 7.89 2.02
CA ALA A 87 47.44 9.26 2.48
C ALA A 87 46.70 9.51 3.79
N VAL A 88 45.45 9.04 3.90
CA VAL A 88 44.65 9.11 5.15
C VAL A 88 45.31 8.31 6.29
N LYS A 89 45.84 7.11 6.01
CA LYS A 89 46.56 6.31 7.03
C LYS A 89 47.75 7.08 7.63
N ARG A 90 48.47 7.85 6.79
CA ARG A 90 49.65 8.65 7.18
C ARG A 90 49.30 9.96 7.89
N SER A 91 48.05 10.43 7.84
CA SER A 91 47.67 11.66 8.54
C SER A 91 47.73 11.45 10.06
N LYS A 92 48.23 12.44 10.82
CA LYS A 92 48.41 12.29 12.27
C LYS A 92 47.17 12.61 13.10
N HIS A 93 46.17 13.27 12.53
CA HIS A 93 45.02 13.85 13.26
C HIS A 93 43.65 13.49 12.67
N THR A 94 43.53 12.34 11.99
CA THR A 94 42.25 11.93 11.38
C THR A 94 41.77 10.59 11.97
N THR A 95 40.55 10.62 12.50
CA THR A 95 39.75 9.43 12.86
C THR A 95 38.81 9.09 11.71
N VAL A 96 38.72 7.81 11.33
CA VAL A 96 37.76 7.36 10.31
C VAL A 96 36.37 7.22 10.96
N PRO A 97 35.32 7.89 10.46
CA PRO A 97 33.95 7.70 10.93
C PRO A 97 33.48 6.25 10.80
N MET A 98 32.84 5.72 11.84
CA MET A 98 32.29 4.35 11.83
C MET A 98 31.24 4.15 10.72
N CYS A 99 30.36 5.12 10.51
CA CYS A 99 29.33 5.05 9.47
C CYS A 99 29.93 4.84 8.06
N LEU A 100 31.03 5.53 7.74
CA LEU A 100 31.72 5.36 6.45
C LEU A 100 32.35 3.99 6.31
N LEU A 101 32.95 3.46 7.39
CA LEU A 101 33.49 2.10 7.37
C LEU A 101 32.41 1.03 7.20
N SER A 102 31.24 1.23 7.81
CA SER A 102 30.08 0.37 7.60
C SER A 102 29.63 0.43 6.13
N SER A 103 29.43 1.61 5.56
CA SER A 103 29.03 1.77 4.15
C SER A 103 30.05 1.20 3.16
N MET A 104 31.35 1.40 3.40
CA MET A 104 32.40 0.81 2.58
C MET A 104 32.43 -0.72 2.70
N HIS A 105 32.20 -1.26 3.90
CA HIS A 105 32.13 -2.70 4.12
C HIS A 105 30.92 -3.31 3.41
N GLU A 106 29.74 -2.71 3.55
CA GLU A 106 28.50 -3.14 2.88
C GLU A 106 28.70 -3.19 1.36
N TYR A 107 29.23 -2.11 0.75
CA TYR A 107 29.50 -2.07 -0.69
C TYR A 107 30.55 -3.12 -1.12
N THR A 108 31.61 -3.30 -0.32
CA THR A 108 32.66 -4.30 -0.62
C THR A 108 32.12 -5.73 -0.51
N SER A 109 31.27 -6.01 0.49
CA SER A 109 30.59 -7.30 0.65
C SER A 109 29.68 -7.57 -0.54
N LEU A 110 28.87 -6.60 -0.95
CA LEU A 110 27.95 -6.75 -2.07
C LEU A 110 28.71 -6.99 -3.40
N ARG A 111 29.84 -6.32 -3.61
CA ARG A 111 30.73 -6.57 -4.75
C ARG A 111 31.35 -7.98 -4.72
N HIS A 112 31.69 -8.47 -3.54
CA HIS A 112 32.18 -9.84 -3.36
C HIS A 112 31.09 -10.87 -3.68
N GLU A 113 29.88 -10.69 -3.15
CA GLU A 113 28.73 -11.54 -3.43
C GLU A 113 28.38 -11.55 -4.92
N CYS A 114 28.42 -10.39 -5.59
CA CYS A 114 28.23 -10.26 -7.03
C CYS A 114 29.28 -11.05 -7.83
N LEU A 115 30.56 -10.91 -7.47
CA LEU A 115 31.64 -11.67 -8.10
C LEU A 115 31.44 -13.17 -7.89
N GLN A 116 31.12 -13.60 -6.68
CA GLN A 116 30.91 -15.01 -6.35
C GLN A 116 29.74 -15.57 -7.17
N TRP A 117 28.62 -14.85 -7.25
CA TRP A 117 27.46 -15.26 -8.02
C TRP A 117 27.76 -15.46 -9.52
N PHE A 118 28.56 -14.58 -10.12
CA PHE A 118 29.04 -14.76 -11.51
C PHE A 118 29.99 -15.95 -11.65
N LEU A 119 30.82 -16.22 -10.64
CA LEU A 119 31.72 -17.38 -10.61
C LEU A 119 30.99 -18.70 -10.32
N ASP A 120 29.80 -18.67 -9.74
CA ASP A 120 28.98 -19.87 -9.54
C ASP A 120 28.10 -20.16 -10.76
N ASN A 121 27.78 -19.12 -11.53
CA ASN A 121 26.98 -19.20 -12.75
C ASN A 121 27.82 -19.11 -14.04
N GLN A 122 29.08 -19.54 -14.04
CA GLN A 122 30.00 -19.28 -15.15
C GLN A 122 29.51 -19.82 -16.50
N SER A 123 29.70 -19.04 -17.55
CA SER A 123 29.41 -19.43 -18.94
C SER A 123 30.34 -20.54 -19.42
N ASP A 124 29.79 -21.59 -20.03
CA ASP A 124 30.58 -22.61 -20.74
C ASP A 124 31.35 -22.01 -21.93
N ARG A 125 30.86 -20.89 -22.46
CA ARG A 125 31.58 -20.09 -23.46
C ARG A 125 32.62 -19.21 -22.76
N ILE A 126 33.73 -19.81 -22.36
CA ILE A 126 34.91 -19.07 -21.88
C ILE A 126 35.52 -18.28 -23.05
N ASN A 127 34.97 -17.10 -23.32
CA ASN A 127 35.49 -16.18 -24.32
C ASN A 127 36.39 -15.11 -23.64
N ALA A 128 37.16 -14.38 -24.45
CA ALA A 128 38.08 -13.36 -23.93
C ALA A 128 37.36 -12.26 -23.13
N LEU A 129 36.09 -11.98 -23.46
CA LEU A 129 35.27 -10.97 -22.80
C LEU A 129 34.88 -11.40 -21.38
N PHE A 130 34.54 -12.67 -21.18
CA PHE A 130 34.23 -13.26 -19.88
C PHE A 130 35.44 -13.22 -18.94
N ILE A 131 36.61 -13.64 -19.43
CA ILE A 131 37.86 -13.61 -18.65
C ILE A 131 38.20 -12.16 -18.24
N ASP A 132 38.07 -11.21 -19.16
CA ASP A 132 38.33 -9.80 -18.91
C ASP A 132 37.33 -9.19 -17.91
N ASN A 133 36.03 -9.44 -18.07
CA ASN A 133 34.99 -8.92 -17.17
C ASN A 133 35.14 -9.45 -15.73
N ASN A 134 35.28 -10.77 -15.56
CA ASN A 134 35.46 -11.36 -14.23
C ASN A 134 36.81 -10.98 -13.62
N GLY A 135 37.86 -10.86 -14.45
CA GLY A 135 39.15 -10.31 -14.03
C GLY A 135 39.03 -8.87 -13.50
N ARG A 136 38.27 -8.01 -14.18
CA ARG A 136 38.00 -6.62 -13.74
C ARG A 136 37.23 -6.58 -12.41
N GLN A 137 36.22 -7.44 -12.23
CA GLN A 137 35.46 -7.55 -10.97
C GLN A 137 36.38 -7.99 -9.81
N LEU A 138 37.23 -8.99 -10.03
CA LEU A 138 38.19 -9.48 -9.04
C LEU A 138 39.20 -8.40 -8.63
N VAL A 139 39.74 -7.65 -9.60
CA VAL A 139 40.67 -6.53 -9.35
C VAL A 139 39.97 -5.42 -8.56
N LEU A 140 38.72 -5.09 -8.89
CA LEU A 140 37.93 -4.10 -8.18
C LEU A 140 37.69 -4.51 -6.72
N TYR A 141 37.20 -5.73 -6.49
CA TYR A 141 36.99 -6.27 -5.15
C TYR A 141 38.30 -6.26 -4.33
N GLY A 142 39.40 -6.75 -4.91
CA GLY A 142 40.71 -6.75 -4.25
C GLY A 142 41.18 -5.35 -3.84
N ALA A 143 40.96 -4.35 -4.70
CA ALA A 143 41.27 -2.95 -4.38
C ALA A 143 40.41 -2.42 -3.23
N LEU A 144 39.10 -2.64 -3.27
CA LEU A 144 38.16 -2.20 -2.22
C LEU A 144 38.47 -2.84 -0.87
N ASN A 145 38.73 -4.15 -0.85
CA ASN A 145 39.06 -4.88 0.38
C ASN A 145 40.39 -4.38 0.99
N SER A 146 41.41 -4.13 0.16
CA SER A 146 42.68 -3.55 0.61
C SER A 146 42.51 -2.16 1.25
N ILE A 147 41.64 -1.33 0.68
CA ILE A 147 41.30 -0.02 1.24
C ILE A 147 40.60 -0.18 2.59
N LEU A 148 39.61 -1.08 2.68
CA LEU A 148 38.86 -1.32 3.90
C LEU A 148 39.78 -1.78 5.05
N ILE A 149 40.70 -2.72 4.77
CA ILE A 149 41.73 -3.17 5.73
C ILE A 149 42.60 -1.99 6.18
N THR A 150 43.03 -1.14 5.24
CA THR A 150 43.88 0.01 5.52
C THR A 150 43.18 1.02 6.45
N LEU A 151 41.90 1.32 6.20
CA LEU A 151 41.11 2.27 6.98
C LEU A 151 40.71 1.71 8.35
N ARG A 152 40.35 0.42 8.46
CA ARG A 152 40.10 -0.25 9.75
C ARG A 152 41.32 -0.21 10.66
N ALA A 153 42.50 -0.55 10.13
CA ALA A 153 43.75 -0.48 10.89
C ALA A 153 44.05 0.94 11.42
N LYS A 154 43.70 1.97 10.64
CA LYS A 154 43.83 3.37 11.07
C LYS A 154 42.86 3.72 12.20
N GLN A 155 41.62 3.25 12.13
CA GLN A 155 40.61 3.49 13.15
C GLN A 155 40.99 2.85 14.50
N THR A 156 41.44 1.59 14.49
CA THR A 156 41.90 0.91 15.71
C THR A 156 43.06 1.67 16.36
N ALA A 157 44.05 2.11 15.58
CA ALA A 157 45.16 2.91 16.09
C ALA A 157 44.73 4.29 16.63
N ALA A 158 43.66 4.89 16.10
CA ALA A 158 43.13 6.16 16.56
C ALA A 158 42.33 6.02 17.88
N GLN A 159 41.61 4.90 18.06
CA GLN A 159 40.91 4.56 19.30
C GLN A 159 41.88 4.30 20.46
N GLU A 160 43.00 3.62 20.20
CA GLU A 160 44.07 3.38 21.19
C GLU A 160 44.81 4.65 21.63
N SER A 161 44.76 5.72 20.84
CA SER A 161 45.48 6.98 21.09
C SER A 161 44.61 8.12 21.64
N GLY A 162 43.31 7.90 21.87
CA GLY A 162 42.41 8.86 22.53
C GLY A 162 42.15 10.17 21.76
N LEU A 163 42.36 10.19 20.44
CA LEU A 163 42.13 11.39 19.63
C LEU A 163 40.64 11.61 19.32
N ALA A 164 40.13 12.82 19.61
CA ALA A 164 38.80 13.25 19.23
C ALA A 164 38.71 13.65 17.74
N SER A 165 37.54 13.38 17.15
CA SER A 165 37.19 13.69 15.76
C SER A 165 37.31 15.18 15.43
N LEU A 166 38.18 15.53 14.48
CA LEU A 166 38.22 16.86 13.87
C LEU A 166 37.28 16.90 12.66
N ALA A 167 36.28 17.78 12.73
CA ALA A 167 35.44 18.15 11.58
C ALA A 167 36.30 18.90 10.56
N SER A 168 36.26 18.47 9.30
CA SER A 168 36.97 19.13 8.20
C SER A 168 36.25 20.42 7.78
N GLU A 169 37.01 21.50 7.58
CA GLU A 169 36.54 22.75 6.96
C GLU A 169 35.89 22.48 5.59
N GLU A 170 34.81 23.21 5.31
CA GLU A 170 33.94 23.05 4.14
C GLU A 170 34.67 23.32 2.82
N SER A 171 35.08 22.25 2.17
CA SER A 171 35.48 22.22 0.76
C SER A 171 34.24 21.89 -0.09
N THR A 172 33.85 22.79 -1.00
CA THR A 172 32.63 22.70 -1.83
C THR A 172 32.73 21.75 -3.03
N ASN A 173 33.83 20.98 -3.14
CA ASN A 173 34.04 20.03 -4.24
C ASN A 173 33.37 18.68 -3.98
N THR A 174 32.88 18.02 -5.04
CA THR A 174 32.28 16.68 -4.95
C THR A 174 33.13 15.67 -5.71
N TYR A 175 33.49 14.57 -5.07
CA TYR A 175 34.26 13.47 -5.68
C TYR A 175 33.37 12.24 -5.85
N LYS A 176 33.38 11.63 -7.05
CA LYS A 176 32.63 10.41 -7.36
C LYS A 176 33.53 9.36 -8.01
N LEU A 177 33.22 8.08 -7.83
CA LEU A 177 33.95 7.01 -8.50
C LEU A 177 33.73 7.10 -10.02
N LYS A 178 34.81 6.95 -10.80
CA LYS A 178 34.71 6.88 -12.26
C LYS A 178 33.93 5.62 -12.67
N ALA A 179 32.92 5.80 -13.53
CA ALA A 179 32.12 4.72 -14.09
C ALA A 179 32.99 3.65 -14.80
N SER A 180 32.68 2.38 -14.55
CA SER A 180 33.40 1.21 -15.08
C SER A 180 32.54 0.44 -16.08
N SER A 181 33.17 -0.31 -16.98
CA SER A 181 32.45 -1.15 -17.97
C SER A 181 31.68 -2.31 -17.33
N ILE A 182 32.04 -2.67 -16.10
CA ILE A 182 31.41 -3.75 -15.31
C ILE A 182 30.28 -3.23 -14.40
N GLU A 183 29.99 -1.93 -14.44
CA GLU A 183 28.93 -1.32 -13.63
C GLU A 183 27.52 -1.79 -14.01
N PRO A 184 27.17 -1.93 -15.31
CA PRO A 184 25.85 -2.45 -15.69
C PRO A 184 25.57 -3.84 -15.13
N ALA A 185 26.55 -4.76 -15.17
CA ALA A 185 26.41 -6.11 -14.64
C ALA A 185 26.23 -6.12 -13.12
N PHE A 186 26.94 -5.24 -12.41
CA PHE A 186 26.76 -5.07 -10.97
C PHE A 186 25.38 -4.50 -10.61
N ALA A 187 24.89 -3.52 -11.38
CA ALA A 187 23.55 -2.97 -11.19
C ALA A 187 22.46 -4.01 -11.48
N ILE A 188 22.63 -4.84 -12.52
CA ILE A 188 21.74 -5.98 -12.79
C ILE A 188 21.74 -6.94 -11.59
N TYR A 189 22.91 -7.31 -11.06
CA TYR A 189 23.00 -8.16 -9.87
C TYR A 189 22.24 -7.57 -8.67
N CYS A 190 22.39 -6.26 -8.41
CA CYS A 190 21.67 -5.58 -7.33
C CYS A 190 20.15 -5.65 -7.54
N LEU A 191 19.68 -5.35 -8.77
CA LEU A 191 18.25 -5.46 -9.12
C LEU A 191 17.72 -6.87 -8.88
N LEU A 192 18.42 -7.91 -9.36
CA LEU A 192 18.00 -9.30 -9.19
C LEU A 192 17.98 -9.72 -7.73
N LYS A 193 18.97 -9.30 -6.94
CA LYS A 193 19.03 -9.57 -5.50
C LYS A 193 17.86 -8.91 -4.76
N ASP A 194 17.58 -7.64 -5.02
CA ASP A 194 16.48 -6.93 -4.37
C ASP A 194 15.12 -7.55 -4.75
N VAL A 195 14.90 -7.86 -6.04
CA VAL A 195 13.68 -8.52 -6.51
C VAL A 195 13.54 -9.93 -5.90
N ALA A 196 14.63 -10.69 -5.79
CA ALA A 196 14.59 -12.00 -5.13
C ALA A 196 14.16 -11.89 -3.67
N ASN A 197 14.67 -10.89 -2.94
CA ASN A 197 14.25 -10.66 -1.55
C ASN A 197 12.77 -10.24 -1.45
N ILE A 198 12.28 -9.43 -2.39
CA ILE A 198 10.85 -9.04 -2.46
C ILE A 198 9.98 -10.27 -2.76
N ARG A 199 10.38 -11.14 -3.68
CA ARG A 199 9.68 -12.41 -3.97
C ARG A 199 9.64 -13.33 -2.75
N SER A 200 10.76 -13.49 -2.06
CA SER A 200 10.83 -14.25 -0.81
C SER A 200 9.90 -13.67 0.27
N PHE A 201 9.81 -12.35 0.38
CA PHE A 201 8.85 -11.69 1.26
C PHE A 201 7.41 -12.03 0.87
N VAL A 202 7.02 -11.89 -0.41
CA VAL A 202 5.65 -12.20 -0.85
C VAL A 202 5.30 -13.67 -0.61
N LYS A 203 6.20 -14.60 -0.89
CA LYS A 203 6.03 -16.03 -0.55
C LYS A 203 5.77 -16.25 0.93
N LYS A 204 6.56 -15.60 1.79
CA LYS A 204 6.38 -15.66 3.25
C LYS A 204 5.00 -15.12 3.64
N THR A 205 4.60 -13.98 3.07
CA THR A 205 3.29 -13.37 3.30
C THR A 205 2.14 -14.32 2.93
N TRP A 206 2.20 -14.99 1.78
CA TRP A 206 1.16 -15.97 1.40
C TRP A 206 1.18 -17.25 2.24
N ARG A 207 2.34 -17.63 2.79
CA ARG A 207 2.45 -18.71 3.78
C ARG A 207 1.83 -18.33 5.12
N GLU A 208 2.07 -17.10 5.58
CA GLU A 208 1.42 -16.54 6.77
C GLU A 208 -0.10 -16.48 6.58
N PHE A 209 -0.58 -16.09 5.39
CA PHE A 209 -1.99 -16.19 5.04
C PHE A 209 -2.49 -17.64 5.06
N LYS A 210 -1.80 -18.57 4.41
CA LYS A 210 -2.14 -19.99 4.42
C LYS A 210 -2.28 -20.57 5.84
N ASN A 211 -1.42 -20.13 6.76
CA ASN A 211 -1.41 -20.54 8.16
C ASN A 211 -2.45 -19.82 9.04
N GLY A 212 -3.14 -18.80 8.53
CA GLY A 212 -4.08 -17.99 9.31
C GLY A 212 -3.44 -16.87 10.15
N ASP A 213 -2.14 -16.61 9.97
CA ASP A 213 -1.39 -15.59 10.73
C ASP A 213 -1.76 -14.17 10.31
N ILE A 214 -2.13 -13.96 9.04
CA ILE A 214 -2.60 -12.68 8.49
C ILE A 214 -3.82 -12.88 7.59
N GLY A 215 -4.63 -11.85 7.41
CA GLY A 215 -5.81 -11.89 6.54
C GLY A 215 -5.54 -11.67 5.05
N LEU A 216 -6.54 -12.00 4.22
CA LEU A 216 -6.46 -11.92 2.76
C LEU A 216 -6.14 -10.50 2.27
N GLN A 217 -6.69 -9.47 2.93
CA GLN A 217 -6.46 -8.08 2.56
C GLN A 217 -4.99 -7.69 2.72
N ALA A 218 -4.39 -8.06 3.86
CA ALA A 218 -3.00 -7.79 4.18
C ALA A 218 -2.07 -8.46 3.17
N ALA A 219 -2.28 -9.74 2.88
CA ALA A 219 -1.48 -10.49 1.93
C ALA A 219 -1.54 -9.89 0.51
N SER A 220 -2.74 -9.52 0.06
CA SER A 220 -2.97 -9.01 -1.28
C SER A 220 -2.44 -7.58 -1.48
N LEU A 221 -2.69 -6.68 -0.53
CA LEU A 221 -2.16 -5.31 -0.60
C LEU A 221 -0.63 -5.29 -0.48
N ALA A 222 -0.05 -6.15 0.37
CA ALA A 222 1.41 -6.31 0.47
C ALA A 222 2.02 -6.83 -0.84
N THR A 223 1.33 -7.76 -1.52
CA THR A 223 1.73 -8.26 -2.83
C THR A 223 1.71 -7.14 -3.89
N ASN A 224 0.67 -6.31 -3.93
CA ASN A 224 0.62 -5.16 -4.83
C ASN A 224 1.71 -4.12 -4.51
N ALA A 225 1.95 -3.83 -3.23
CA ALA A 225 3.02 -2.92 -2.81
C ALA A 225 4.41 -3.45 -3.22
N ALA A 226 4.62 -4.76 -3.09
CA ALA A 226 5.82 -5.45 -3.53
C ALA A 226 6.03 -5.35 -5.04
N MET A 227 5.00 -5.62 -5.86
CA MET A 227 5.07 -5.48 -7.31
C MET A 227 5.33 -4.02 -7.74
N ALA A 228 4.70 -3.06 -7.06
CA ALA A 228 4.93 -1.63 -7.29
C ALA A 228 6.37 -1.21 -6.99
N LEU A 229 6.96 -1.76 -5.93
CA LEU A 229 8.37 -1.57 -5.62
C LEU A 229 9.27 -2.17 -6.71
N VAL A 230 8.95 -3.37 -7.22
CA VAL A 230 9.69 -4.00 -8.33
C VAL A 230 9.62 -3.16 -9.61
N GLU A 231 8.47 -2.58 -9.93
CA GLU A 231 8.33 -1.63 -11.03
C GLU A 231 9.20 -0.40 -10.84
N ARG A 232 9.16 0.21 -9.65
CA ARG A 232 10.02 1.36 -9.31
C ARG A 232 11.50 1.01 -9.51
N LEU A 233 11.97 -0.12 -8.97
CA LEU A 233 13.35 -0.57 -9.10
C LEU A 233 13.78 -0.81 -10.56
N SER A 234 12.91 -1.44 -11.37
CA SER A 234 13.20 -1.64 -12.79
C SER A 234 13.27 -0.33 -13.57
N ASN A 235 12.33 0.58 -13.32
CA ASN A 235 12.29 1.88 -14.00
C ASN A 235 13.52 2.74 -13.63
N GLU A 236 13.94 2.73 -12.36
CA GLU A 236 15.16 3.40 -11.91
C GLU A 236 16.41 2.84 -12.59
N PHE A 237 16.49 1.51 -12.76
CA PHE A 237 17.56 0.87 -13.51
C PHE A 237 17.56 1.31 -14.99
N GLU A 238 16.38 1.37 -15.64
CA GLU A 238 16.27 1.83 -17.04
C GLU A 238 16.77 3.27 -17.21
N ASP A 239 16.46 4.14 -16.25
CA ASP A 239 16.88 5.54 -16.27
C ASP A 239 18.39 5.68 -16.06
N ASP A 240 18.99 4.85 -15.22
CA ASP A 240 20.44 4.86 -14.95
C ASP A 240 21.26 4.22 -16.10
N PHE A 241 20.65 3.27 -16.82
CA PHE A 241 21.29 2.54 -17.91
C PHE A 241 20.47 2.56 -19.21
N PRO A 242 20.38 3.72 -19.91
CA PRO A 242 19.57 3.88 -21.12
C PRO A 242 19.91 2.94 -22.29
N ASN A 243 21.09 2.32 -22.27
CA ASN A 243 21.48 1.30 -23.25
C ASN A 243 20.55 0.08 -23.26
N PHE A 244 19.85 -0.18 -22.15
CA PHE A 244 18.80 -1.21 -22.06
C PHE A 244 17.42 -0.71 -22.50
N LYS A 245 17.27 0.60 -22.74
CA LYS A 245 16.03 1.27 -23.16
C LYS A 245 15.88 1.36 -24.69
N GLU A 246 16.99 1.59 -25.41
CA GLU A 246 16.96 1.95 -26.85
C GLU A 246 16.96 0.78 -27.85
N LYS A 247 17.31 -0.46 -27.46
CA LYS A 247 17.62 -1.53 -28.45
C LYS A 247 16.42 -2.24 -29.08
N SER A 248 15.23 -2.16 -28.49
CA SER A 248 13.92 -2.30 -29.13
C SER A 248 12.88 -2.22 -28.02
N HIS A 249 11.80 -1.47 -28.23
CA HIS A 249 10.80 -1.11 -27.22
C HIS A 249 10.07 -2.29 -26.52
N MET A 250 10.45 -3.54 -26.80
CA MET A 250 9.76 -4.76 -26.40
C MET A 250 10.59 -5.66 -25.44
N THR A 251 11.87 -5.35 -25.17
CA THR A 251 12.86 -6.38 -24.75
C THR A 251 13.89 -5.93 -23.70
N MET A 252 13.56 -5.02 -22.77
CA MET A 252 14.51 -4.63 -21.71
C MET A 252 15.03 -5.85 -20.93
N HIS A 253 14.12 -6.74 -20.53
CA HIS A 253 14.48 -7.96 -19.80
C HIS A 253 15.34 -8.90 -20.64
N HIS A 254 15.01 -9.08 -21.92
CA HIS A 254 15.82 -9.87 -22.85
C HIS A 254 17.20 -9.24 -23.13
N SER A 255 17.31 -7.91 -23.12
CA SER A 255 18.60 -7.20 -23.24
C SER A 255 19.49 -7.43 -22.02
N ILE A 256 18.89 -7.52 -20.82
CA ILE A 256 19.60 -7.92 -19.59
C ILE A 256 20.08 -9.37 -19.70
N ILE A 257 19.21 -10.30 -20.12
CA ILE A 257 19.57 -11.71 -20.34
C ILE A 257 20.73 -11.81 -21.34
N ALA A 258 20.64 -11.14 -22.49
CA ALA A 258 21.69 -11.14 -23.51
C ALA A 258 23.02 -10.57 -22.98
N HIS A 259 22.98 -9.45 -22.25
CA HIS A 259 24.18 -8.84 -21.67
C HIS A 259 24.91 -9.79 -20.71
N LEU A 260 24.16 -10.50 -19.86
CA LEU A 260 24.73 -11.48 -18.95
C LEU A 260 25.23 -12.74 -19.68
N ALA A 261 24.47 -13.26 -20.65
CA ALA A 261 24.86 -14.44 -21.44
C ALA A 261 26.12 -14.21 -22.28
N GLU A 262 26.36 -12.98 -22.76
CA GLU A 262 27.51 -12.64 -23.60
C GLU A 262 28.86 -12.71 -22.87
N GLY A 263 28.88 -12.44 -21.57
CA GLY A 263 30.16 -12.23 -20.86
C GLY A 263 30.17 -12.43 -19.36
N TYR A 264 29.11 -12.97 -18.75
CA TYR A 264 29.03 -13.15 -17.29
C TYR A 264 28.49 -14.52 -16.86
N CYS A 265 27.38 -15.00 -17.43
CA CYS A 265 26.68 -16.19 -16.95
C CYS A 265 26.47 -17.26 -18.03
N ASN A 266 26.43 -18.55 -17.65
CA ASN A 266 25.75 -19.58 -18.44
C ASN A 266 24.25 -19.44 -18.21
N ILE A 267 23.56 -18.99 -19.25
CA ILE A 267 22.10 -18.91 -19.24
C ILE A 267 21.64 -19.94 -20.27
N GLU A 268 21.63 -21.21 -19.86
CA GLU A 268 20.98 -22.24 -20.65
C GLU A 268 19.48 -21.96 -20.67
N ALA A 269 18.84 -22.20 -21.81
CA ALA A 269 17.40 -22.40 -21.86
C ALA A 269 17.12 -23.75 -21.19
N GLY A 270 17.23 -23.79 -19.86
CA GLY A 270 17.15 -25.00 -19.07
C GLY A 270 15.76 -25.59 -19.16
N GLY A 271 15.66 -26.73 -19.85
CA GLY A 271 14.64 -27.73 -19.61
C GLY A 271 14.88 -28.34 -18.24
N GLU A 272 14.17 -27.80 -17.26
CA GLU A 272 13.60 -28.48 -16.11
C GLU A 272 12.60 -27.47 -15.55
N ILE A 273 11.36 -27.94 -15.47
CA ILE A 273 10.15 -27.21 -15.15
C ILE A 273 10.39 -26.34 -13.93
N PHE A 274 9.91 -25.09 -13.95
CA PHE A 274 9.42 -24.22 -12.85
C PHE A 274 9.62 -24.71 -11.38
N ILE A 275 10.78 -25.26 -11.01
CA ILE A 275 11.03 -25.89 -9.73
C ILE A 275 11.55 -24.81 -8.78
N ALA A 276 10.68 -24.51 -7.82
CA ALA A 276 11.00 -24.28 -6.44
C ALA A 276 12.08 -23.22 -6.13
N LEU A 277 11.57 -22.06 -5.73
CA LEU A 277 12.23 -21.22 -4.75
C LEU A 277 12.33 -21.88 -3.35
N ASP A 278 11.97 -23.16 -3.20
CA ASP A 278 12.15 -23.94 -1.96
C ASP A 278 13.61 -24.00 -1.50
N ASN A 279 14.56 -23.65 -2.38
CA ASN A 279 15.99 -23.57 -2.08
C ASN A 279 16.52 -22.17 -1.76
N LEU A 280 15.68 -21.12 -1.72
CA LEU A 280 15.97 -19.98 -0.85
C LEU A 280 15.44 -20.30 0.54
N ASP A 281 16.04 -21.31 1.15
CA ASP A 281 16.10 -21.41 2.60
C ASP A 281 16.43 -19.99 3.10
N GLU A 282 15.67 -19.44 4.04
CA GLU A 282 15.87 -18.07 4.58
C GLU A 282 17.35 -17.86 5.02
N ASN A 283 18.07 -18.97 5.21
CA ASN A 283 19.48 -19.08 5.56
C ASN A 283 20.49 -19.18 4.39
N GLN A 284 20.10 -19.50 3.15
CA GLN A 284 21.05 -19.80 2.05
C GLN A 284 21.38 -18.64 1.11
N GLY A 285 20.58 -17.57 1.08
CA GLY A 285 20.88 -16.33 0.36
C GLY A 285 20.90 -16.41 -1.18
N PHE A 286 20.69 -15.27 -1.84
CA PHE A 286 20.63 -15.14 -3.31
C PHE A 286 21.89 -15.63 -4.05
N THR A 287 23.04 -15.72 -3.38
CA THR A 287 24.33 -16.07 -4.01
C THR A 287 24.36 -17.47 -4.62
N ASN A 288 23.51 -18.39 -4.17
CA ASN A 288 23.46 -19.77 -4.69
C ASN A 288 22.39 -19.97 -5.78
N THR A 289 21.64 -18.93 -6.14
CA THR A 289 20.56 -19.03 -7.14
C THR A 289 21.12 -19.10 -8.57
N LYS A 290 20.64 -20.06 -9.37
CA LYS A 290 20.97 -20.14 -10.80
C LYS A 290 20.54 -18.87 -11.55
N ALA A 291 21.34 -18.43 -12.52
CA ALA A 291 21.08 -17.22 -13.30
C ALA A 291 19.74 -17.29 -14.05
N SER A 292 19.38 -18.44 -14.62
CA SER A 292 18.09 -18.67 -15.29
C SER A 292 16.90 -18.47 -14.35
N THR A 293 16.99 -18.95 -13.11
CA THR A 293 15.95 -18.79 -12.07
C THR A 293 15.86 -17.34 -11.60
N ALA A 294 16.99 -16.67 -11.35
CA ALA A 294 17.03 -15.27 -10.95
C ALA A 294 16.42 -14.35 -12.03
N LEU A 295 16.64 -14.69 -13.30
CA LEU A 295 16.13 -13.98 -14.47
C LEU A 295 14.74 -14.47 -14.94
N CYS A 296 14.12 -15.44 -14.26
CA CYS A 296 12.82 -15.98 -14.68
C CYS A 296 12.76 -16.35 -16.18
N THR A 297 13.81 -16.98 -16.72
CA THR A 297 13.95 -17.19 -18.17
C THR A 297 12.87 -18.10 -18.74
N THR A 298 12.40 -19.07 -17.97
CA THR A 298 11.31 -19.98 -18.34
C THR A 298 10.01 -19.21 -18.53
N LEU A 299 9.63 -18.38 -17.55
CA LEU A 299 8.45 -17.53 -17.64
C LEU A 299 8.58 -16.51 -18.78
N THR A 300 9.74 -15.88 -18.93
CA THR A 300 10.01 -14.95 -20.03
C THR A 300 9.76 -15.60 -21.39
N THR A 301 10.26 -16.84 -21.56
CA THR A 301 10.09 -17.60 -22.80
C THR A 301 8.63 -18.01 -23.01
N LEU A 302 7.96 -18.47 -21.95
CA LEU A 302 6.53 -18.84 -21.98
C LEU A 302 5.66 -17.65 -22.39
N MET A 303 5.79 -16.51 -21.70
CA MET A 303 5.02 -15.30 -21.99
C MET A 303 5.32 -14.76 -23.38
N TYR A 304 6.60 -14.73 -23.79
CA TYR A 304 6.97 -14.32 -25.14
C TYR A 304 6.34 -15.23 -26.20
N ASP A 305 6.47 -16.55 -26.04
CA ASP A 305 6.01 -17.52 -27.05
C ASP A 305 4.48 -17.58 -27.16
N ILE A 306 3.75 -17.43 -26.05
CA ILE A 306 2.28 -17.48 -26.04
C ILE A 306 1.66 -16.14 -26.48
N PHE A 307 2.15 -15.03 -25.94
CA PHE A 307 1.45 -13.75 -26.04
C PHE A 307 2.05 -12.78 -27.06
N LEU A 308 3.37 -12.80 -27.26
CA LEU A 308 4.07 -11.81 -28.09
C LEU A 308 4.50 -12.37 -29.45
N LYS A 309 4.87 -13.65 -29.50
CA LYS A 309 5.24 -14.36 -30.71
C LYS A 309 3.96 -14.86 -31.37
N ARG A 310 3.56 -14.20 -32.45
CA ARG A 310 2.40 -14.57 -33.29
C ARG A 310 2.63 -15.89 -34.05
N SER A 311 3.00 -16.96 -33.36
CA SER A 311 3.19 -18.28 -33.93
C SER A 311 1.86 -19.04 -33.92
N HIS A 312 1.53 -19.68 -35.04
CA HIS A 312 0.35 -20.52 -35.17
C HIS A 312 0.56 -21.95 -34.64
N ALA A 313 1.78 -22.34 -34.26
CA ALA A 313 2.07 -23.71 -33.84
C ALA A 313 1.52 -23.99 -32.43
N PRO A 314 0.74 -25.06 -32.23
CA PRO A 314 0.30 -25.47 -30.91
C PRO A 314 1.51 -25.88 -30.07
N ARG A 315 1.58 -25.39 -28.82
CA ARG A 315 2.59 -25.77 -27.84
C ARG A 315 1.88 -26.39 -26.66
N GLN A 316 2.23 -27.62 -26.27
CA GLN A 316 1.73 -28.20 -25.03
C GLN A 316 2.18 -27.31 -23.85
N VAL A 317 1.25 -26.96 -22.99
CA VAL A 317 1.46 -26.22 -21.76
C VAL A 317 1.02 -27.15 -20.64
N GLU A 318 1.86 -27.31 -19.63
CA GLU A 318 1.53 -28.14 -18.47
C GLU A 318 0.32 -27.53 -17.74
N ALA A 319 -0.50 -28.38 -17.09
CA ALA A 319 -1.75 -27.94 -16.47
C ALA A 319 -1.59 -26.72 -15.54
N PHE A 320 -0.56 -26.71 -14.69
CA PHE A 320 -0.29 -25.58 -13.78
C PHE A 320 0.18 -24.31 -14.51
N GLN A 321 0.89 -24.44 -15.64
CA GLN A 321 1.28 -23.29 -16.47
C GLN A 321 0.05 -22.71 -17.18
N ALA A 322 -0.96 -23.53 -17.47
CA ALA A 322 -2.19 -23.12 -18.11
C ALA A 322 -3.02 -22.19 -17.22
N ILE A 323 -3.03 -22.39 -15.89
CA ILE A 323 -3.68 -21.50 -14.90
C ILE A 323 -3.12 -20.08 -15.00
N LEU A 324 -1.79 -19.94 -14.92
CA LEU A 324 -1.13 -18.63 -15.06
C LEU A 324 -1.46 -17.98 -16.41
N CYS A 325 -1.31 -18.72 -17.51
CA CYS A 325 -1.55 -18.19 -18.84
C CYS A 325 -3.02 -17.76 -19.03
N LYS A 326 -3.96 -18.53 -18.49
CA LYS A 326 -5.38 -18.18 -18.53
C LYS A 326 -5.68 -16.92 -17.73
N CYS A 327 -5.16 -16.80 -16.52
CA CYS A 327 -5.30 -15.60 -15.70
C CYS A 327 -4.75 -14.36 -16.41
N VAL A 328 -3.54 -14.46 -16.99
CA VAL A 328 -2.92 -13.35 -17.77
C VAL A 328 -3.76 -12.98 -18.99
N SER A 329 -4.29 -13.98 -19.70
CA SER A 329 -5.18 -13.80 -20.85
C SER A 329 -6.45 -13.01 -20.46
N GLN A 330 -7.14 -13.46 -19.41
CA GLN A 330 -8.33 -12.79 -18.88
C GLN A 330 -8.03 -11.35 -18.46
N LEU A 331 -6.98 -11.13 -17.66
CA LEU A 331 -6.59 -9.80 -17.20
C LEU A 331 -6.28 -8.85 -18.36
N ALA A 332 -5.52 -9.31 -19.36
CA ALA A 332 -5.14 -8.48 -20.50
C ALA A 332 -6.31 -8.09 -21.41
N ALA A 333 -7.41 -8.84 -21.36
CA ALA A 333 -8.63 -8.55 -22.09
C ALA A 333 -9.44 -7.40 -21.48
N LEU A 334 -9.27 -7.14 -20.17
CA LEU A 334 -10.12 -6.20 -19.44
C LEU A 334 -9.85 -4.72 -19.81
N PRO A 335 -10.89 -3.92 -20.11
CA PRO A 335 -10.72 -2.53 -20.51
C PRO A 335 -10.49 -1.59 -19.30
N PRO A 336 -9.49 -0.69 -19.35
CA PRO A 336 -9.12 0.12 -18.18
C PRO A 336 -10.18 1.15 -17.78
N ASP A 337 -10.97 1.64 -18.74
CA ASP A 337 -11.97 2.69 -18.53
C ASP A 337 -13.40 2.14 -18.36
N ASP A 338 -13.54 0.85 -18.01
CA ASP A 338 -14.86 0.26 -17.79
C ASP A 338 -15.61 0.94 -16.64
N LYS A 339 -16.91 1.13 -16.78
CA LYS A 339 -17.72 1.83 -15.76
C LYS A 339 -18.29 0.88 -14.72
N SER A 340 -18.36 -0.41 -15.02
CA SER A 340 -18.99 -1.44 -14.20
C SER A 340 -18.01 -2.00 -13.17
N PHE A 341 -16.84 -2.45 -13.65
CA PHE A 341 -15.94 -3.33 -12.93
C PHE A 341 -14.49 -2.84 -12.85
N SER A 342 -14.09 -1.76 -13.53
CA SER A 342 -12.69 -1.29 -13.48
C SER A 342 -12.16 -1.06 -12.07
N ASN A 343 -13.00 -0.64 -11.13
CA ASN A 343 -12.64 -0.46 -9.73
C ASN A 343 -12.20 -1.76 -9.02
N ILE A 344 -12.43 -2.93 -9.60
CA ILE A 344 -12.03 -4.24 -9.05
C ILE A 344 -10.58 -4.55 -9.41
N TYR A 345 -10.16 -4.28 -10.64
CA TYR A 345 -8.87 -4.75 -11.18
C TYR A 345 -7.90 -3.63 -11.58
N LYS A 346 -8.33 -2.38 -11.73
CA LYS A 346 -7.45 -1.30 -12.23
C LYS A 346 -6.23 -1.04 -11.34
N ASP A 347 -6.37 -1.26 -10.03
CA ASP A 347 -5.34 -1.03 -9.02
C ASP A 347 -4.52 -2.31 -8.75
N ASP A 348 -4.84 -3.42 -9.42
CA ASP A 348 -4.07 -4.67 -9.39
C ASP A 348 -2.82 -4.57 -10.27
N TYR A 349 -1.66 -4.86 -9.68
CA TYR A 349 -0.39 -4.77 -10.40
C TYR A 349 -0.17 -5.91 -11.39
N THR A 350 -0.86 -7.04 -11.21
CA THR A 350 -0.86 -8.13 -12.19
C THR A 350 -1.68 -7.75 -13.42
N TYR A 351 -2.86 -7.13 -13.24
CA TYR A 351 -3.62 -6.52 -14.32
C TYR A 351 -2.77 -5.51 -15.08
N LYS A 352 -2.11 -4.59 -14.38
CA LYS A 352 -1.21 -3.61 -15.00
C LYS A 352 -0.11 -4.30 -15.81
N ALA A 353 0.52 -5.35 -15.27
CA ALA A 353 1.55 -6.13 -15.96
C ALA A 353 1.01 -6.80 -17.24
N ALA A 354 -0.11 -7.53 -17.14
CA ALA A 354 -0.75 -8.21 -18.25
C ALA A 354 -1.22 -7.22 -19.33
N TYR A 355 -1.86 -6.12 -18.92
CA TYR A 355 -2.34 -5.07 -19.80
C TYR A 355 -1.18 -4.37 -20.54
N THR A 356 -0.15 -3.94 -19.82
CA THR A 356 1.04 -3.32 -20.44
C THR A 356 1.75 -4.30 -21.38
N MET A 357 1.87 -5.57 -20.98
CA MET A 357 2.46 -6.60 -21.84
C MET A 357 1.72 -6.70 -23.17
N MET A 358 0.39 -6.74 -23.13
CA MET A 358 -0.42 -6.99 -24.32
C MET A 358 -0.69 -5.75 -25.16
N LYS A 359 -0.97 -4.61 -24.54
CA LYS A 359 -1.32 -3.38 -25.27
C LYS A 359 -0.09 -2.62 -25.74
N GLU A 360 0.97 -2.58 -24.93
CA GLU A 360 2.22 -1.92 -25.33
C GLU A 360 3.20 -2.89 -26.02
N ILE A 361 2.90 -4.20 -26.02
CA ILE A 361 3.74 -5.27 -26.57
C ILE A 361 5.14 -5.24 -25.91
N ARG A 362 5.17 -5.10 -24.58
CA ARG A 362 6.40 -4.93 -23.79
C ARG A 362 6.60 -6.04 -22.78
N LEU A 363 7.80 -6.60 -22.72
CA LEU A 363 8.19 -7.55 -21.67
C LEU A 363 9.40 -7.02 -20.90
N ASN A 364 9.19 -5.90 -20.19
CA ASN A 364 10.21 -5.31 -19.33
C ASN A 364 10.34 -6.12 -18.02
N SER A 365 11.45 -5.93 -17.30
CA SER A 365 11.79 -6.79 -16.16
C SER A 365 10.71 -6.81 -15.08
N TRP A 366 10.09 -5.67 -14.77
CA TRP A 366 9.04 -5.63 -13.76
C TRP A 366 7.80 -6.44 -14.15
N ILE A 367 7.44 -6.52 -15.43
CA ILE A 367 6.31 -7.31 -15.93
C ILE A 367 6.61 -8.79 -15.70
N VAL A 368 7.81 -9.23 -16.10
CA VAL A 368 8.25 -10.62 -15.89
C VAL A 368 8.21 -10.97 -14.41
N PHE A 369 8.72 -10.09 -13.54
CA PHE A 369 8.74 -10.35 -12.11
C PHE A 369 7.35 -10.29 -11.46
N ALA A 370 6.44 -9.41 -11.89
CA ALA A 370 5.07 -9.36 -11.41
C ALA A 370 4.31 -10.65 -11.75
N LEU A 371 4.44 -11.12 -13.01
CA LEU A 371 3.84 -12.38 -13.44
C LEU A 371 4.48 -13.60 -12.74
N GLN A 372 5.78 -13.52 -12.43
CA GLN A 372 6.48 -14.53 -11.63
C GLN A 372 5.96 -14.57 -10.19
N ILE A 373 5.69 -13.40 -9.59
CA ILE A 373 5.11 -13.31 -8.25
C ILE A 373 3.69 -13.91 -8.25
N LEU A 374 2.85 -13.64 -9.26
CA LEU A 374 1.53 -14.30 -9.37
C LEU A 374 1.68 -15.82 -9.41
N TRP A 375 2.56 -16.35 -10.26
CA TRP A 375 2.80 -17.78 -10.36
C TRP A 375 3.30 -18.39 -9.03
N GLU A 376 4.18 -17.68 -8.32
CA GLU A 376 4.66 -18.10 -7.00
C GLU A 376 3.56 -18.11 -5.95
N THR A 377 2.67 -17.11 -5.98
CA THR A 377 1.49 -17.06 -5.10
C THR A 377 0.55 -18.22 -5.38
N GLN A 378 0.26 -18.50 -6.65
CA GLN A 378 -0.58 -19.64 -7.06
C GLN A 378 0.01 -20.96 -6.54
N ASN A 379 1.32 -21.14 -6.68
CA ASN A 379 1.99 -22.36 -6.24
C ASN A 379 2.12 -22.50 -4.72
N GLU A 380 2.32 -21.40 -3.98
CA GLU A 380 2.40 -21.45 -2.51
C GLU A 380 1.07 -21.88 -1.88
N LEU A 381 -0.04 -21.48 -2.50
CA LEU A 381 -1.39 -21.83 -2.03
C LEU A 381 -1.86 -23.19 -2.57
N GLY A 382 -1.54 -23.53 -3.82
CA GLY A 382 -2.07 -24.74 -4.46
C GLY A 382 -3.59 -24.72 -4.47
N GLU A 383 -4.22 -25.81 -4.03
CA GLU A 383 -5.68 -25.94 -3.92
C GLU A 383 -6.31 -24.94 -2.94
N GLU A 384 -5.53 -24.43 -1.98
CA GLU A 384 -6.01 -23.43 -1.02
C GLU A 384 -6.22 -22.04 -1.65
N SER A 385 -5.90 -21.84 -2.93
CA SER A 385 -6.20 -20.60 -3.64
C SER A 385 -7.71 -20.30 -3.64
N LEU A 386 -8.55 -21.33 -3.59
CA LEU A 386 -10.01 -21.25 -3.51
C LEU A 386 -10.53 -20.67 -2.19
N ARG A 387 -9.67 -20.55 -1.15
CA ARG A 387 -10.04 -19.87 0.10
C ARG A 387 -10.20 -18.36 -0.09
N ALA A 388 -9.45 -17.76 -1.02
CA ALA A 388 -9.51 -16.33 -1.28
C ALA A 388 -10.89 -15.85 -1.81
N PRO A 389 -11.49 -16.47 -2.84
CA PRO A 389 -12.84 -16.09 -3.28
C PRO A 389 -13.89 -16.37 -2.20
N GLU A 390 -13.75 -17.41 -1.38
CA GLU A 390 -14.68 -17.70 -0.28
C GLU A 390 -14.65 -16.61 0.81
N ILE A 391 -13.47 -16.13 1.21
CA ILE A 391 -13.36 -15.01 2.16
C ILE A 391 -13.99 -13.73 1.57
N LEU A 392 -13.73 -13.44 0.30
CA LEU A 392 -14.36 -12.31 -0.41
C LEU A 392 -15.89 -12.45 -0.39
N ARG A 393 -16.40 -13.69 -0.57
CA ARG A 393 -17.82 -14.03 -0.53
C ARG A 393 -18.47 -13.68 0.79
N VAL A 394 -17.89 -14.18 1.89
CA VAL A 394 -18.34 -13.95 3.27
C VAL A 394 -18.43 -12.44 3.55
N VAL A 395 -17.37 -11.69 3.24
CA VAL A 395 -17.33 -10.24 3.48
C VAL A 395 -18.38 -9.51 2.63
N GLY A 396 -18.48 -9.82 1.34
CA GLY A 396 -19.44 -9.17 0.44
C GLY A 396 -20.88 -9.39 0.87
N MET A 397 -21.24 -10.62 1.24
CA MET A 397 -22.58 -10.95 1.73
C MET A 397 -22.92 -10.24 3.04
N THR A 398 -21.99 -10.20 3.99
CA THR A 398 -22.21 -9.53 5.28
C THR A 398 -22.45 -8.03 5.09
N LEU A 399 -21.61 -7.34 4.32
CA LEU A 399 -21.79 -5.91 4.04
C LEU A 399 -23.08 -5.60 3.26
N GLN A 400 -23.44 -6.47 2.31
CA GLN A 400 -24.70 -6.36 1.58
C GLN A 400 -25.91 -6.50 2.51
N ASN A 401 -25.89 -7.50 3.40
CA ASN A 401 -26.94 -7.71 4.39
C ASN A 401 -27.06 -6.52 5.33
N ASP A 402 -25.94 -6.02 5.86
CA ASP A 402 -25.93 -4.85 6.74
C ASP A 402 -26.57 -3.62 6.08
N TYR A 403 -26.21 -3.34 4.83
CA TYR A 403 -26.80 -2.22 4.10
C TYR A 403 -28.28 -2.45 3.80
N GLN A 404 -28.70 -3.68 3.47
CA GLN A 404 -30.10 -3.98 3.20
C GLN A 404 -30.96 -3.76 4.45
N HIS A 405 -30.55 -4.30 5.59
CA HIS A 405 -31.22 -4.08 6.88
C HIS A 405 -31.28 -2.60 7.23
N TYR A 406 -30.16 -1.88 7.04
CA TYR A 406 -30.11 -0.44 7.23
C TYR A 406 -31.11 0.29 6.33
N ALA A 407 -31.15 -0.02 5.04
CA ALA A 407 -32.02 0.63 4.07
C ALA A 407 -33.50 0.37 4.37
N GLU A 408 -33.85 -0.84 4.77
CA GLU A 408 -35.21 -1.19 5.16
C GLU A 408 -35.64 -0.42 6.41
N ALA A 409 -34.79 -0.33 7.43
CA ALA A 409 -35.12 0.31 8.71
C ALA A 409 -35.04 1.85 8.69
N ALA A 410 -34.03 2.43 8.04
CA ALA A 410 -33.81 3.88 8.02
C ALA A 410 -34.82 4.62 7.12
N TRP A 411 -35.32 3.97 6.07
CA TRP A 411 -36.15 4.60 5.04
C TRP A 411 -37.65 4.25 5.12
N VAL A 412 -38.11 3.61 6.21
CA VAL A 412 -39.54 3.32 6.43
C VAL A 412 -40.38 4.61 6.38
N ASP A 413 -39.87 5.70 6.96
CA ASP A 413 -40.54 6.99 6.98
C ASP A 413 -40.20 7.81 5.73
N LYS A 414 -41.20 8.01 4.87
CA LYS A 414 -41.12 8.80 3.62
C LYS A 414 -40.71 10.26 3.85
N THR A 415 -40.77 10.77 5.08
CA THR A 415 -40.35 12.12 5.44
C THR A 415 -38.84 12.25 5.69
N THR A 416 -38.11 11.13 5.80
CA THR A 416 -36.65 11.13 5.97
C THR A 416 -35.97 11.46 4.64
N ILE A 417 -35.09 12.47 4.65
CA ILE A 417 -34.33 12.86 3.46
C ILE A 417 -33.30 11.78 3.14
N LYS A 418 -33.42 11.16 1.96
CA LYS A 418 -32.43 10.21 1.43
C LYS A 418 -31.23 10.96 0.85
N PRO A 419 -30.00 10.79 1.39
CA PRO A 419 -28.80 11.32 0.75
C PRO A 419 -28.60 10.59 -0.58
N LYS A 420 -28.89 11.28 -1.69
CA LYS A 420 -28.89 10.66 -3.04
C LYS A 420 -27.53 10.08 -3.41
N ASP A 421 -26.45 10.76 -3.01
CA ASP A 421 -25.09 10.38 -3.34
C ASP A 421 -24.69 9.09 -2.62
N PHE A 422 -24.90 9.01 -1.30
CA PHE A 422 -24.74 7.77 -0.52
C PHE A 422 -25.55 6.60 -1.09
N VAL A 423 -26.86 6.79 -1.33
CA VAL A 423 -27.72 5.71 -1.87
C VAL A 423 -27.22 5.24 -3.24
N LYS A 424 -26.70 6.15 -4.07
CA LYS A 424 -26.12 5.80 -5.37
C LYS A 424 -24.82 5.02 -5.20
N ALA A 425 -23.93 5.45 -4.31
CA ALA A 425 -22.67 4.77 -4.00
C ALA A 425 -22.92 3.35 -3.47
N MET A 426 -23.79 3.22 -2.45
CA MET A 426 -24.15 1.92 -1.87
C MET A 426 -24.81 0.99 -2.87
N LYS A 427 -25.70 1.48 -3.74
CA LYS A 427 -26.27 0.64 -4.82
C LYS A 427 -25.21 0.15 -5.80
N LYS A 428 -24.25 1.00 -6.17
CA LYS A 428 -23.13 0.57 -7.02
C LYS A 428 -22.30 -0.50 -6.31
N LEU A 429 -22.04 -0.32 -5.02
CA LEU A 429 -21.26 -1.25 -4.22
C LEU A 429 -21.98 -2.60 -4.03
N THR A 430 -23.28 -2.58 -3.69
CA THR A 430 -24.11 -3.78 -3.63
C THR A 430 -24.16 -4.51 -4.96
N LYS A 431 -24.19 -3.79 -6.08
CA LYS A 431 -24.08 -4.42 -7.40
C LYS A 431 -22.73 -5.17 -7.53
N ILE A 432 -21.61 -4.48 -7.28
CA ILE A 432 -20.27 -5.08 -7.35
C ILE A 432 -20.14 -6.30 -6.43
N MET A 433 -20.63 -6.21 -5.19
CA MET A 433 -20.61 -7.34 -4.25
C MET A 433 -21.44 -8.51 -4.81
N GLY A 434 -22.66 -8.25 -5.29
CA GLY A 434 -23.50 -9.27 -5.90
C GLY A 434 -22.83 -9.98 -7.08
N ASP A 435 -22.25 -9.20 -7.99
CA ASP A 435 -21.58 -9.69 -9.21
C ASP A 435 -20.30 -10.51 -8.90
N LEU A 436 -19.72 -10.37 -7.70
CA LEU A 436 -18.51 -11.07 -7.25
C LEU A 436 -18.76 -12.20 -6.24
N THR A 437 -19.91 -12.24 -5.54
CA THR A 437 -20.07 -13.05 -4.29
C THR A 437 -21.34 -13.89 -4.17
N VAL A 438 -22.32 -13.77 -5.05
CA VAL A 438 -23.50 -14.67 -5.00
C VAL A 438 -23.21 -15.93 -5.82
N ASP A 439 -23.95 -17.04 -5.57
CA ASP A 439 -23.82 -18.43 -6.08
C ASP A 439 -23.43 -18.62 -7.56
N GLN A 440 -23.42 -17.54 -8.35
CA GLN A 440 -22.77 -17.44 -9.64
C GLN A 440 -22.14 -16.05 -9.77
N GLY A 441 -20.81 -15.94 -9.62
CA GLY A 441 -20.02 -14.82 -10.15
C GLY A 441 -20.08 -14.70 -11.69
N GLU A 442 -21.21 -15.14 -12.27
CA GLU A 442 -21.51 -15.15 -13.69
C GLU A 442 -21.42 -13.73 -14.24
N GLU A 443 -21.99 -12.67 -13.63
CA GLU A 443 -21.90 -11.35 -14.29
C GLU A 443 -20.45 -10.86 -14.47
N PHE A 444 -19.59 -11.01 -13.45
CA PHE A 444 -18.18 -10.61 -13.59
C PHE A 444 -17.40 -11.58 -14.49
N GLN A 445 -17.57 -12.88 -14.33
CA GLN A 445 -16.88 -13.86 -15.15
C GLN A 445 -17.36 -13.85 -16.60
N GLU A 446 -18.65 -13.70 -16.87
CA GLU A 446 -19.24 -13.48 -18.20
C GLU A 446 -18.71 -12.20 -18.83
N PHE A 447 -18.55 -11.13 -18.03
CA PHE A 447 -17.90 -9.90 -18.50
C PHE A 447 -16.45 -10.19 -18.92
N VAL A 448 -15.68 -10.92 -18.10
CA VAL A 448 -14.31 -11.33 -18.42
C VAL A 448 -14.29 -12.17 -19.69
N ASP A 449 -15.11 -13.22 -19.77
CA ASP A 449 -15.18 -14.15 -20.89
C ASP A 449 -15.62 -13.46 -22.19
N ALA A 450 -16.57 -12.51 -22.11
CA ALA A 450 -16.99 -11.72 -23.25
C ALA A 450 -15.82 -10.91 -23.82
N HIS A 451 -15.02 -10.27 -22.98
CA HIS A 451 -13.85 -9.50 -23.41
C HIS A 451 -12.73 -10.42 -23.92
N GLU A 452 -12.51 -11.55 -23.26
CA GLU A 452 -11.49 -12.52 -23.64
C GLU A 452 -11.80 -13.16 -24.99
N LYS A 453 -13.07 -13.45 -25.32
CA LYS A 453 -13.49 -13.97 -26.64
C LYS A 453 -13.03 -13.09 -27.81
N TYR A 454 -13.03 -11.76 -27.63
CA TYR A 454 -12.60 -10.83 -28.69
C TYR A 454 -11.08 -10.78 -28.89
N THR A 455 -10.30 -11.39 -28.01
CA THR A 455 -8.84 -11.41 -28.12
C THR A 455 -8.34 -12.42 -29.17
N GLN A 456 -9.20 -13.32 -29.65
CA GLN A 456 -8.89 -14.40 -30.59
C GLN A 456 -7.82 -15.38 -30.07
N TRP A 457 -7.52 -15.38 -28.77
CA TRP A 457 -6.52 -16.28 -28.18
C TRP A 457 -7.11 -17.67 -27.95
N LYS A 458 -6.34 -18.71 -28.28
CA LYS A 458 -6.76 -20.10 -28.07
C LYS A 458 -7.05 -20.42 -26.59
N LEU A 459 -6.41 -19.70 -25.66
CA LEU A 459 -6.66 -19.79 -24.20
C LEU A 459 -8.07 -19.32 -23.80
N ALA A 460 -8.73 -18.50 -24.62
CA ALA A 460 -10.13 -18.10 -24.40
C ALA A 460 -11.10 -19.30 -24.46
N ARG A 461 -10.65 -20.46 -24.98
CA ARG A 461 -11.43 -21.71 -25.06
C ARG A 461 -11.39 -22.55 -23.78
N MET A 462 -10.50 -22.24 -22.83
CA MET A 462 -10.47 -22.88 -21.50
C MET A 462 -11.54 -22.24 -20.60
N ALA A 463 -12.81 -22.61 -20.80
CA ALA A 463 -13.96 -21.96 -20.13
C ALA A 463 -14.11 -22.32 -18.64
N GLU A 464 -13.37 -23.32 -18.14
CA GLU A 464 -13.56 -23.87 -16.80
C GLU A 464 -12.81 -23.10 -15.69
N LEU A 465 -11.89 -22.20 -16.06
CA LEU A 465 -11.06 -21.46 -15.12
C LEU A 465 -11.57 -20.02 -14.93
N GLN A 466 -12.12 -19.73 -13.75
CA GLN A 466 -12.56 -18.38 -13.39
C GLN A 466 -11.39 -17.52 -12.94
N LEU A 467 -11.48 -16.21 -13.21
CA LEU A 467 -10.42 -15.25 -12.92
C LEU A 467 -10.16 -15.14 -11.41
N VAL A 468 -11.22 -15.14 -10.61
CA VAL A 468 -11.13 -15.00 -9.14
C VAL A 468 -10.51 -16.24 -8.48
N ASP A 469 -10.75 -17.44 -9.04
CA ASP A 469 -10.17 -18.69 -8.53
C ASP A 469 -8.66 -18.77 -8.83
N CYS A 470 -8.25 -18.18 -9.95
CA CYS A 470 -6.87 -18.17 -10.41
C CYS A 470 -6.05 -16.97 -9.89
N HIS A 471 -6.67 -16.00 -9.22
CA HIS A 471 -6.02 -14.75 -8.82
C HIS A 471 -6.37 -14.33 -7.38
N PRO A 472 -5.82 -15.05 -6.37
CA PRO A 472 -6.13 -14.80 -4.96
C PRO A 472 -5.76 -13.38 -4.51
N SER A 473 -4.73 -12.77 -5.09
CA SER A 473 -4.36 -11.37 -4.80
C SER A 473 -5.42 -10.38 -5.30
N LEU A 474 -6.05 -10.64 -6.45
CA LEU A 474 -7.15 -9.81 -6.95
C LEU A 474 -8.36 -9.87 -6.01
N CYS A 475 -8.66 -11.05 -5.43
CA CYS A 475 -9.75 -11.19 -4.45
C CYS A 475 -9.55 -10.26 -3.25
N GLY A 476 -8.34 -10.21 -2.68
CA GLY A 476 -8.07 -9.31 -1.54
C GLY A 476 -7.99 -7.84 -1.92
N VAL A 477 -7.55 -7.50 -3.14
CA VAL A 477 -7.60 -6.11 -3.65
C VAL A 477 -9.05 -5.65 -3.84
N ALA A 478 -9.89 -6.49 -4.44
CA ALA A 478 -11.33 -6.24 -4.58
C ALA A 478 -12.00 -6.09 -3.22
N MET A 479 -11.67 -6.97 -2.27
CA MET A 479 -12.14 -6.89 -0.88
C MET A 479 -11.74 -5.57 -0.21
N ALA A 480 -10.47 -5.14 -0.37
CA ALA A 480 -9.99 -3.88 0.17
C ALA A 480 -10.79 -2.68 -0.39
N TYR A 481 -11.02 -2.65 -1.71
CA TYR A 481 -11.83 -1.60 -2.35
C TYR A 481 -13.26 -1.60 -1.80
N ILE A 482 -13.88 -2.78 -1.66
CA ILE A 482 -15.26 -2.90 -1.18
C ILE A 482 -15.38 -2.38 0.25
N ARG A 483 -14.51 -2.86 1.16
CA ARG A 483 -14.53 -2.49 2.57
C ARG A 483 -14.18 -1.01 2.78
N ASP A 484 -13.16 -0.49 2.10
CA ASP A 484 -12.77 0.93 2.19
C ASP A 484 -13.90 1.85 1.71
N THR A 485 -14.52 1.53 0.57
CA THR A 485 -15.65 2.30 0.05
C THR A 485 -16.85 2.24 0.99
N TYR A 486 -17.21 1.06 1.48
CA TYR A 486 -18.31 0.88 2.43
C TYR A 486 -18.07 1.71 3.70
N HIS A 487 -16.87 1.60 4.26
CA HIS A 487 -16.45 2.27 5.49
C HIS A 487 -16.51 3.80 5.36
N LYS A 488 -15.97 4.35 4.27
CA LYS A 488 -16.00 5.80 4.01
C LYS A 488 -17.44 6.32 3.85
N GLU A 489 -18.22 5.68 2.99
CA GLU A 489 -19.61 6.09 2.68
C GLU A 489 -20.52 5.97 3.92
N SER A 490 -20.39 4.89 4.70
CA SER A 490 -21.16 4.70 5.93
C SER A 490 -20.77 5.71 7.02
N SER A 491 -19.48 5.99 7.19
CA SER A 491 -18.96 7.00 8.12
C SER A 491 -19.46 8.41 7.77
N ASP A 492 -19.35 8.80 6.49
CA ASP A 492 -19.79 10.12 6.05
C ASP A 492 -21.31 10.31 6.16
N MET A 493 -22.07 9.26 5.86
CA MET A 493 -23.52 9.26 6.03
C MET A 493 -23.91 9.39 7.50
N ALA A 494 -23.30 8.59 8.39
CA ALA A 494 -23.61 8.63 9.82
C ALA A 494 -23.25 10.00 10.44
N ALA A 495 -22.18 10.64 9.94
CA ALA A 495 -21.80 12.00 10.32
C ALA A 495 -22.82 13.05 9.85
N ASP A 496 -23.36 12.93 8.62
CA ASP A 496 -24.33 13.87 8.05
C ASP A 496 -25.62 13.99 8.88
N PHE A 497 -26.07 12.90 9.51
CA PHE A 497 -27.26 12.91 10.36
C PHE A 497 -26.99 13.44 11.78
N GLY A 498 -25.75 13.38 12.26
CA GLY A 498 -25.35 13.87 13.58
C GLY A 498 -25.94 13.11 14.77
N HIS A 499 -26.67 12.01 14.54
CA HIS A 499 -27.29 11.21 15.62
C HIS A 499 -26.23 10.58 16.54
N VAL A 500 -25.17 10.00 15.95
CA VAL A 500 -24.05 9.42 16.72
C VAL A 500 -23.36 10.49 17.56
N VAL A 501 -23.09 11.69 17.01
CA VAL A 501 -22.53 12.82 17.77
C VAL A 501 -23.45 13.22 18.91
N ALA A 502 -24.75 13.37 18.64
CA ALA A 502 -25.71 13.80 19.66
C ALA A 502 -25.75 12.83 20.84
N VAL A 503 -25.85 11.53 20.54
CA VAL A 503 -25.87 10.48 21.56
C VAL A 503 -24.52 10.36 22.27
N ALA A 504 -23.39 10.51 21.58
CA ALA A 504 -22.07 10.53 22.21
C ALA A 504 -21.92 11.64 23.26
N HIS A 505 -22.43 12.84 22.97
CA HIS A 505 -22.44 13.95 23.93
C HIS A 505 -23.33 13.65 25.14
N LEU A 506 -24.50 13.05 24.92
CA LEU A 506 -25.41 12.66 26.00
C LEU A 506 -24.80 11.53 26.85
N TYR A 507 -24.23 10.51 26.22
CA TYR A 507 -23.51 9.43 26.88
C TYR A 507 -22.35 9.98 27.74
N ASN A 508 -21.52 10.87 27.19
CA ASN A 508 -20.48 11.54 27.96
C ASN A 508 -21.07 12.32 29.16
N ALA A 509 -22.16 13.06 28.98
CA ALA A 509 -22.81 13.78 30.07
C ALA A 509 -23.34 12.84 31.17
N ILE A 510 -23.87 11.67 30.80
CA ILE A 510 -24.27 10.60 31.72
C ILE A 510 -23.05 10.06 32.47
N GLN A 511 -21.99 9.71 31.75
CA GLN A 511 -20.73 9.20 32.33
C GLN A 511 -20.10 10.18 33.33
N GLN A 512 -20.24 11.48 33.12
CA GLN A 512 -19.70 12.49 34.04
C GLN A 512 -20.66 12.86 35.19
N SER A 513 -21.97 12.65 35.02
CA SER A 513 -22.98 13.10 35.98
C SER A 513 -23.42 12.03 36.99
N LEU A 514 -23.25 10.75 36.67
CA LEU A 514 -23.65 9.62 37.52
C LEU A 514 -22.50 9.06 38.37
N PRO A 515 -22.82 8.45 39.54
CA PRO A 515 -21.85 7.67 40.31
C PRO A 515 -21.43 6.40 39.55
N ALA A 516 -20.23 5.88 39.82
CA ALA A 516 -19.67 4.75 39.06
C ALA A 516 -20.56 3.50 39.02
N SER A 517 -21.35 3.23 40.06
CA SER A 517 -22.25 2.07 40.14
C SER A 517 -23.50 2.17 39.24
N GLU A 518 -23.80 3.35 38.68
CA GLU A 518 -25.00 3.62 37.89
C GLU A 518 -24.66 3.99 36.42
N LYS A 519 -23.38 3.95 36.04
CA LYS A 519 -22.95 4.28 34.68
C LYS A 519 -23.21 3.08 33.76
N PRO A 520 -23.90 3.28 32.61
CA PRO A 520 -23.99 2.23 31.61
C PRO A 520 -22.64 2.02 30.93
N GLU A 521 -22.28 0.77 30.64
CA GLU A 521 -21.08 0.43 29.86
C GLU A 521 -21.49 0.22 28.40
N TRP A 522 -20.92 1.00 27.48
CA TRP A 522 -21.27 0.93 26.07
C TRP A 522 -20.03 0.68 25.21
N THR A 523 -19.70 -0.60 25.03
CA THR A 523 -18.54 -1.07 24.26
C THR A 523 -18.44 -0.43 22.87
N ASP A 524 -19.52 -0.42 22.08
CA ASP A 524 -19.48 0.11 20.72
C ASP A 524 -19.18 1.62 20.69
N MET A 525 -19.79 2.41 21.59
CA MET A 525 -19.58 3.85 21.66
C MET A 525 -18.20 4.19 22.23
N ASP A 526 -17.74 3.46 23.24
CA ASP A 526 -16.41 3.62 23.84
C ASP A 526 -15.31 3.30 22.81
N TRP A 527 -15.47 2.21 22.06
CA TRP A 527 -14.58 1.85 20.97
C TRP A 527 -14.60 2.92 19.88
N PHE A 528 -15.77 3.35 19.42
CA PHE A 528 -15.90 4.40 18.40
C PHE A 528 -15.22 5.70 18.84
N LEU A 529 -15.48 6.17 20.06
CA LEU A 529 -14.88 7.40 20.60
C LEU A 529 -13.35 7.32 20.70
N SER A 530 -12.79 6.15 21.00
CA SER A 530 -11.34 5.96 21.07
C SER A 530 -10.64 6.18 19.71
N HIS A 531 -11.35 6.00 18.59
CA HIS A 531 -10.81 6.16 17.23
C HIS A 531 -11.07 7.55 16.61
N GLN A 532 -11.88 8.39 17.25
CA GLN A 532 -12.31 9.67 16.67
C GLN A 532 -11.52 10.89 17.16
N ASP A 533 -10.63 10.70 18.15
CA ASP A 533 -10.06 11.75 19.01
C ASP A 533 -11.18 12.46 19.80
N CYS A 534 -11.28 12.22 21.10
CA CYS A 534 -12.33 12.83 21.92
C CYS A 534 -12.32 14.37 21.84
N GLN A 535 -11.16 15.00 21.58
CA GLN A 535 -11.09 16.46 21.36
C GLN A 535 -11.85 16.90 20.12
N TRP A 536 -11.95 16.01 19.14
CA TRP A 536 -12.62 16.23 17.87
C TRP A 536 -14.14 16.11 18.02
N ILE A 537 -14.68 14.98 18.49
CA ILE A 537 -16.15 14.77 18.57
C ILE A 537 -16.79 15.53 19.74
N LEU A 538 -16.11 15.65 20.88
CA LEU A 538 -16.65 16.28 22.09
C LEU A 538 -16.26 17.76 22.23
N ALA A 539 -15.65 18.37 21.20
CA ALA A 539 -15.23 19.77 21.18
C ALA A 539 -14.27 20.18 22.33
N GLY A 540 -13.46 19.25 22.84
CA GLY A 540 -12.48 19.49 23.90
C GLY A 540 -12.22 18.24 24.76
N LYS A 541 -11.56 18.41 25.92
CA LYS A 541 -11.51 17.33 26.93
C LYS A 541 -12.93 17.07 27.47
N PRO A 542 -13.29 15.83 27.84
CA PRO A 542 -14.55 15.54 28.52
C PRO A 542 -14.77 16.53 29.68
N VAL A 543 -15.70 17.46 29.49
CA VAL A 543 -15.85 18.57 30.43
C VAL A 543 -16.59 18.06 31.66
N LYS A 544 -16.04 18.27 32.86
CA LYS A 544 -16.71 17.89 34.13
C LYS A 544 -17.74 18.92 34.58
N GLN A 545 -17.75 20.09 33.94
CA GLN A 545 -18.58 21.22 34.30
C GLN A 545 -19.93 21.11 33.58
N LYS A 546 -21.00 20.94 34.37
CA LYS A 546 -22.38 20.78 33.89
C LYS A 546 -22.84 21.87 32.91
N ASP A 547 -22.36 23.10 33.12
CA ASP A 547 -22.72 24.27 32.29
C ASP A 547 -22.13 24.21 30.86
N ALA A 548 -21.15 23.35 30.60
CA ALA A 548 -20.45 23.28 29.31
C ALA A 548 -21.05 22.25 28.33
N TYR A 549 -21.78 21.24 28.80
CA TYR A 549 -22.26 20.14 27.93
C TYR A 549 -23.07 20.62 26.73
N ALA A 550 -24.04 21.53 26.95
CA ALA A 550 -24.86 22.07 25.87
C ALA A 550 -24.03 22.96 24.92
N ASN A 551 -23.03 23.67 25.44
CA ASN A 551 -22.15 24.52 24.64
C ASN A 551 -21.26 23.68 23.71
N ASP A 552 -20.64 22.63 24.24
CA ASP A 552 -19.74 21.76 23.48
C ASP A 552 -20.50 20.95 22.42
N PHE A 553 -21.70 20.48 22.76
CA PHE A 553 -22.65 19.89 21.81
C PHE A 553 -22.96 20.85 20.66
N CYS A 554 -23.24 22.12 20.97
CA CYS A 554 -23.50 23.13 19.95
C CYS A 554 -22.29 23.34 19.03
N ILE A 555 -21.08 23.41 19.60
CA ILE A 555 -19.85 23.55 18.82
C ILE A 555 -19.64 22.35 17.90
N ALA A 556 -19.85 21.12 18.40
CA ALA A 556 -19.66 19.89 17.62
C ALA A 556 -20.64 19.76 16.44
N LEU A 557 -21.87 20.23 16.59
CA LEU A 557 -22.90 20.20 15.54
C LEU A 557 -22.94 21.47 14.68
N GLY A 558 -22.04 22.44 14.90
CA GLY A 558 -22.00 23.70 14.17
C GLY A 558 -23.16 24.66 14.48
N LEU A 559 -23.74 24.54 15.68
CA LEU A 559 -24.83 25.39 16.20
C LEU A 559 -24.27 26.60 16.94
N ASN A 560 -25.05 27.67 17.01
CA ASN A 560 -24.68 28.86 17.79
C ASN A 560 -24.86 28.59 19.31
N PRO A 561 -23.80 28.55 20.13
CA PRO A 561 -23.94 28.23 21.55
C PRO A 561 -24.71 29.29 22.35
N ALA A 562 -24.75 30.55 21.88
CA ALA A 562 -25.56 31.60 22.49
C ALA A 562 -27.05 31.25 22.51
N CYS A 563 -27.49 30.40 21.58
CA CYS A 563 -28.86 29.90 21.51
C CYS A 563 -29.22 28.90 22.63
N TYR A 564 -28.23 28.35 23.34
CA TYR A 564 -28.42 27.23 24.28
C TYR A 564 -27.89 27.53 25.68
N THR A 565 -27.69 28.81 26.03
CA THR A 565 -27.31 29.25 27.37
C THR A 565 -28.40 28.99 28.42
N LYS A 566 -28.01 28.76 29.68
CA LYS A 566 -28.95 28.47 30.78
C LYS A 566 -29.96 29.59 31.07
N ASP A 567 -29.57 30.84 30.79
CA ASP A 567 -30.39 32.03 31.07
C ASP A 567 -31.37 32.37 29.92
N ARG A 568 -31.27 31.67 28.79
CA ARG A 568 -32.14 31.93 27.63
C ARG A 568 -33.52 31.31 27.85
N LYS A 569 -34.56 32.16 27.83
CA LYS A 569 -35.97 31.73 27.86
C LYS A 569 -36.27 30.75 26.72
N PHE A 570 -37.08 29.75 27.03
CA PHE A 570 -37.47 28.68 26.12
C PHE A 570 -37.89 29.24 24.74
N ALA A 571 -37.37 28.66 23.66
CA ALA A 571 -37.65 29.12 22.31
C ALA A 571 -39.03 28.64 21.84
N ILE A 572 -40.10 29.20 22.41
CA ILE A 572 -41.51 28.88 22.09
C ILE A 572 -41.82 29.09 20.59
N THR A 573 -41.01 29.86 19.85
CA THR A 573 -41.33 30.31 18.48
C THR A 573 -40.53 29.63 17.37
N GLY A 574 -39.87 28.50 17.60
CA GLY A 574 -39.23 27.69 16.54
C GLY A 574 -38.03 28.29 15.79
N LYS A 575 -37.72 29.59 15.98
CA LYS A 575 -36.65 30.33 15.29
C LYS A 575 -35.21 29.87 15.61
N GLY A 576 -34.98 29.12 16.69
CA GLY A 576 -33.67 28.54 17.04
C GLY A 576 -33.53 27.05 16.75
N LEU A 577 -34.65 26.35 16.57
CA LEU A 577 -34.70 24.91 16.29
C LEU A 577 -34.33 24.62 14.83
N SER A 578 -34.69 25.52 13.90
CA SER A 578 -34.36 25.40 12.47
C SER A 578 -32.86 25.40 12.15
N GLU A 579 -32.01 25.80 13.10
CA GLU A 579 -30.54 25.84 12.96
C GLU A 579 -29.87 24.49 13.16
N ILE A 580 -30.58 23.50 13.72
CA ILE A 580 -30.09 22.12 13.92
C ILE A 580 -30.13 21.31 12.63
N HIS A 581 -30.72 21.90 11.58
CA HIS A 581 -30.67 21.38 10.24
C HIS A 581 -29.46 21.91 9.54
N GLY A 582 -28.59 20.98 9.17
CA GLY A 582 -27.58 21.31 8.22
C GLY A 582 -28.19 21.72 6.88
N LYS A 583 -28.16 23.01 6.55
CA LYS A 583 -28.20 23.41 5.14
C LYS A 583 -27.01 22.70 4.48
N LYS A 584 -27.13 22.21 3.23
CA LYS A 584 -25.99 21.65 2.49
C LYS A 584 -24.75 22.55 2.69
N GLY A 585 -23.72 22.04 3.37
CA GLY A 585 -22.51 22.80 3.72
C GLY A 585 -22.50 23.51 5.08
N THR A 586 -23.27 23.07 6.08
CA THR A 586 -23.14 23.53 7.49
C THR A 586 -22.20 22.62 8.30
N GLY A 587 -21.39 23.24 9.16
CA GLY A 587 -20.31 22.75 10.04
C GLY A 587 -20.46 21.48 10.90
N LEU A 588 -21.15 20.43 10.48
CA LEU A 588 -21.11 19.13 11.16
C LEU A 588 -19.69 18.55 11.07
N ARG A 589 -19.14 18.15 12.22
CA ARG A 589 -17.83 17.48 12.26
C ARG A 589 -17.92 16.13 11.57
N ARG A 590 -17.06 15.94 10.55
CA ARG A 590 -16.88 14.65 9.87
C ARG A 590 -16.21 13.66 10.80
N PHE A 591 -16.58 12.39 10.72
CA PHE A 591 -15.84 11.34 11.41
C PHE A 591 -14.45 11.19 10.79
N ARG A 592 -13.47 10.89 11.65
CA ARG A 592 -12.25 10.25 11.19
C ARG A 592 -12.61 8.85 10.72
N TYR A 593 -11.90 8.36 9.71
CA TYR A 593 -12.05 6.97 9.33
C TYR A 593 -11.36 6.11 10.39
N VAL A 594 -12.07 5.11 10.92
CA VAL A 594 -11.53 4.25 11.99
C VAL A 594 -10.42 3.32 11.49
N SER A 595 -10.43 2.96 10.20
CA SER A 595 -9.29 2.35 9.52
C SER A 595 -8.20 3.39 9.27
N ARG A 596 -6.97 3.03 9.66
CA ARG A 596 -5.78 3.83 9.39
C ARG A 596 -5.50 3.95 7.90
N TYR A 597 -5.68 2.87 7.14
CA TYR A 597 -5.56 2.87 5.68
C TYR A 597 -6.45 3.95 5.05
N ALA A 598 -7.73 3.95 5.43
CA ALA A 598 -8.72 4.91 4.94
C ALA A 598 -8.40 6.35 5.36
N GLU A 599 -7.94 6.55 6.61
CA GLU A 599 -7.62 7.88 7.14
C GLU A 599 -6.37 8.47 6.45
N LEU A 600 -5.34 7.66 6.20
CA LEU A 600 -4.12 8.11 5.52
C LEU A 600 -4.33 8.39 4.03
N ALA A 601 -5.38 7.85 3.41
CA ALA A 601 -5.73 8.16 2.02
C ALA A 601 -6.22 9.61 1.84
N VAL A 602 -6.65 10.27 2.93
CA VAL A 602 -7.33 11.55 2.86
C VAL A 602 -6.55 12.65 3.56
N HIS A 603 -6.43 13.79 2.89
CA HIS A 603 -5.96 15.03 3.51
C HIS A 603 -7.16 15.84 4.01
N ARG A 604 -7.26 16.02 5.33
CA ARG A 604 -8.32 16.85 5.93
C ARG A 604 -7.88 18.31 5.99
N ARG A 605 -8.62 19.20 5.34
CA ARG A 605 -8.41 20.66 5.43
C ARG A 605 -9.60 21.34 6.10
N GLU A 606 -9.32 22.25 7.02
CA GLU A 606 -10.34 23.15 7.55
C GLU A 606 -10.76 24.18 6.50
N LYS A 607 -12.05 24.16 6.14
CA LYS A 607 -12.71 25.10 5.24
C LYS A 607 -14.02 25.54 5.88
N ASN A 608 -14.12 26.80 6.32
CA ASN A 608 -15.33 27.33 6.97
C ASN A 608 -15.79 26.50 8.19
N PHE A 609 -14.86 26.07 9.06
CA PHE A 609 -15.13 25.18 10.21
C PHE A 609 -15.60 23.75 9.82
N LEU A 610 -15.67 23.42 8.54
CA LEU A 610 -15.84 22.07 8.01
C LEU A 610 -14.47 21.49 7.65
N GLN A 611 -14.16 20.27 8.06
CA GLN A 611 -13.07 19.54 7.43
C GLN A 611 -13.62 18.76 6.24
N VAL A 612 -13.17 19.10 5.04
CA VAL A 612 -13.43 18.32 3.84
C VAL A 612 -12.21 17.43 3.63
N GLY A 613 -12.46 16.12 3.51
CA GLY A 613 -11.44 15.18 3.08
C GLY A 613 -11.20 15.32 1.58
N GLU A 614 -9.97 15.64 1.20
CA GLU A 614 -9.53 15.58 -0.20
C GLU A 614 -8.57 14.39 -0.37
N PRO A 615 -8.72 13.58 -1.44
CA PRO A 615 -7.75 12.55 -1.78
C PRO A 615 -6.32 13.07 -1.78
N ASN A 616 -5.41 12.33 -1.16
CA ASN A 616 -3.99 12.63 -1.20
C ASN A 616 -3.23 11.60 -2.05
N LYS A 617 -1.88 11.69 -2.10
CA LYS A 617 -1.07 10.80 -2.94
C LYS A 617 -1.25 9.32 -2.55
N ALA A 618 -1.43 9.01 -1.27
CA ALA A 618 -1.58 7.64 -0.77
C ALA A 618 -2.88 6.97 -1.23
N GLU A 619 -3.93 7.72 -1.58
CA GLU A 619 -5.20 7.13 -2.06
C GLU A 619 -5.04 6.34 -3.36
N GLY A 620 -4.10 6.73 -4.23
CA GLY A 620 -3.89 6.10 -5.55
C GLY A 620 -2.51 5.51 -5.78
N ASP A 621 -1.65 5.46 -4.76
CA ASP A 621 -0.28 4.96 -4.85
C ASP A 621 0.01 4.07 -3.65
N VAL A 622 -0.03 2.75 -3.86
CA VAL A 622 0.15 1.73 -2.81
C VAL A 622 1.53 1.82 -2.14
N VAL A 623 2.57 2.28 -2.84
CA VAL A 623 3.89 2.47 -2.24
C VAL A 623 3.87 3.70 -1.33
N ALA A 624 3.24 4.80 -1.78
CA ALA A 624 3.06 5.97 -0.94
C ALA A 624 2.20 5.66 0.30
N MET A 625 1.20 4.79 0.16
CA MET A 625 0.39 4.30 1.29
C MET A 625 1.22 3.45 2.25
N ALA A 626 2.05 2.54 1.75
CA ALA A 626 2.96 1.72 2.57
C ALA A 626 3.97 2.59 3.35
N ASP A 627 4.57 3.57 2.69
CA ASP A 627 5.48 4.54 3.32
C ASP A 627 4.76 5.37 4.40
N ALA A 628 3.53 5.81 4.13
CA ALA A 628 2.73 6.60 5.08
C ALA A 628 2.36 5.78 6.32
N MET A 629 1.92 4.53 6.16
CA MET A 629 1.60 3.65 7.28
C MET A 629 2.83 3.28 8.11
N ALA A 630 3.95 2.94 7.46
CA ALA A 630 5.19 2.65 8.17
C ALA A 630 5.70 3.86 8.97
N SER A 631 5.55 5.07 8.41
CA SER A 631 5.89 6.32 9.11
C SER A 631 4.96 6.59 10.31
N SER A 632 3.66 6.31 10.17
CA SER A 632 2.68 6.46 11.24
C SER A 632 3.00 5.56 12.44
N GLU A 633 3.37 4.30 12.18
CA GLU A 633 3.77 3.35 13.22
C GLU A 633 5.03 3.79 13.98
N GLN A 634 6.04 4.28 13.25
CA GLN A 634 7.26 4.78 13.87
C GLN A 634 7.00 5.99 14.78
N ASN A 635 6.09 6.89 14.40
CA ASN A 635 5.74 8.05 15.20
C ASN A 635 5.00 7.67 16.50
N ASN A 636 4.10 6.67 16.45
CA ASN A 636 3.44 6.14 17.67
C ASN A 636 4.45 5.54 18.66
N ILE A 637 5.53 4.92 18.18
CA ILE A 637 6.60 4.37 19.01
C ILE A 637 7.52 5.50 19.56
N GLN A 638 7.71 6.58 18.80
CA GLN A 638 8.60 7.70 19.17
C GLN A 638 8.07 8.54 20.34
N ASP A 639 6.75 8.61 20.55
CA ASP A 639 6.17 9.25 21.75
C ASP A 639 6.62 8.58 23.07
N PHE A 640 7.19 7.36 23.00
CA PHE A 640 7.75 6.65 24.15
C PHE A 640 9.27 6.78 24.31
N ARG A 641 10.02 7.26 23.29
CA ARG A 641 11.49 7.32 23.30
C ARG A 641 12.01 8.60 22.64
N ALA A 642 12.00 9.69 23.40
CA ALA A 642 12.69 10.92 23.03
C ALA A 642 14.22 10.70 22.98
N SER A 643 14.76 10.44 21.79
CA SER A 643 16.21 10.37 21.52
C SER A 643 16.55 11.13 20.24
N HIS A 644 17.42 12.13 20.36
CA HIS A 644 17.83 13.11 19.36
C HIS A 644 18.80 12.55 18.27
N TYR A 645 18.56 11.36 17.76
CA TYR A 645 19.33 10.83 16.63
C TYR A 645 18.37 10.52 15.48
N ALA A 646 18.59 11.16 14.32
CA ALA A 646 17.91 10.80 13.09
C ALA A 646 18.15 9.31 12.84
N HIS A 647 17.11 8.50 13.05
CA HIS A 647 17.18 7.08 12.75
C HIS A 647 17.27 6.90 11.23
N PRO A 648 18.04 5.90 10.74
CA PRO A 648 18.07 5.59 9.32
C PRO A 648 16.66 5.25 8.84
N GLU A 649 16.27 5.74 7.67
CA GLU A 649 15.00 5.37 7.03
C GLU A 649 14.87 3.83 6.96
N PRO A 650 13.67 3.27 7.22
CA PRO A 650 13.45 1.82 7.16
C PRO A 650 13.76 1.30 5.75
N SER A 651 14.30 0.08 5.66
CA SER A 651 14.49 -0.56 4.35
C SER A 651 13.12 -0.84 3.70
N PRO A 652 13.04 -0.92 2.36
CA PRO A 652 11.80 -1.24 1.65
C PRO A 652 11.09 -2.51 2.16
N LEU A 653 11.84 -3.57 2.51
CA LEU A 653 11.25 -4.77 3.12
C LEU A 653 10.71 -4.52 4.53
N ALA A 654 11.37 -3.69 5.34
CA ALA A 654 10.86 -3.33 6.67
C ALA A 654 9.59 -2.48 6.54
N THR A 655 9.52 -1.58 5.56
CA THR A 655 8.31 -0.85 5.20
C THR A 655 7.20 -1.79 4.78
N LEU A 656 7.46 -2.75 3.90
CA LEU A 656 6.47 -3.75 3.48
C LEU A 656 5.96 -4.59 4.65
N GLY A 657 6.84 -5.09 5.52
CA GLY A 657 6.43 -5.84 6.71
C GLY A 657 5.59 -5.02 7.69
N THR A 658 5.97 -3.77 7.93
CA THR A 658 5.19 -2.85 8.79
C THR A 658 3.83 -2.54 8.17
N PHE A 659 3.79 -2.35 6.85
CA PHE A 659 2.56 -2.13 6.10
C PHE A 659 1.63 -3.34 6.16
N THR A 660 2.13 -4.56 5.95
CA THR A 660 1.33 -5.79 6.05
C THR A 660 0.67 -5.90 7.42
N HIS A 661 1.44 -5.72 8.50
CA HIS A 661 0.91 -5.79 9.86
C HIS A 661 -0.12 -4.69 10.13
N ALA A 662 0.15 -3.46 9.71
CA ALA A 662 -0.78 -2.34 9.90
C ALA A 662 -2.11 -2.54 9.16
N VAL A 663 -2.08 -3.17 7.97
CA VAL A 663 -3.29 -3.51 7.22
C VAL A 663 -4.07 -4.64 7.91
N ASP A 664 -3.37 -5.62 8.48
CA ASP A 664 -4.01 -6.72 9.21
C ASP A 664 -4.69 -6.24 10.51
N GLU A 665 -4.04 -5.34 11.26
CA GLU A 665 -4.62 -4.73 12.46
C GLU A 665 -5.89 -3.90 12.16
N ASP A 666 -6.00 -3.36 10.95
CA ASP A 666 -7.17 -2.61 10.48
C ASP A 666 -8.39 -3.50 10.19
N GLU A 667 -8.25 -4.85 10.18
CA GLU A 667 -9.36 -5.75 9.84
C GLU A 667 -10.55 -5.59 10.79
N PHE A 668 -10.34 -5.42 12.10
CA PHE A 668 -11.45 -5.17 13.03
C PHE A 668 -12.15 -3.84 12.73
N ALA A 669 -11.37 -2.79 12.51
CA ALA A 669 -11.91 -1.45 12.28
C ALA A 669 -12.78 -1.40 11.02
N LEU A 670 -12.38 -2.11 9.95
CA LEU A 670 -13.13 -2.23 8.70
C LEU A 670 -14.36 -3.14 8.82
N SER A 671 -14.44 -4.01 9.83
CA SER A 671 -15.60 -4.86 10.11
C SER A 671 -16.60 -4.22 11.08
N PHE A 672 -16.25 -3.10 11.71
CA PHE A 672 -17.15 -2.41 12.64
C PHE A 672 -18.33 -1.76 11.89
N ASN A 673 -19.55 -2.20 12.18
CA ASN A 673 -20.75 -1.73 11.48
C ASN A 673 -21.20 -0.33 11.94
N VAL A 674 -20.63 0.71 11.32
CA VAL A 674 -20.97 2.12 11.58
C VAL A 674 -22.46 2.44 11.28
N LEU A 675 -23.07 1.75 10.30
CA LEU A 675 -24.50 1.90 10.01
C LEU A 675 -25.36 1.37 11.16
N GLY A 676 -24.98 0.24 11.76
CA GLY A 676 -25.57 -0.33 12.95
C GLY A 676 -25.51 0.63 14.14
N LEU A 677 -24.33 1.18 14.43
CA LEU A 677 -24.15 2.18 15.49
C LEU A 677 -25.05 3.41 15.27
N HIS A 678 -25.13 3.90 14.02
CA HIS A 678 -26.03 4.99 13.66
C HIS A 678 -27.50 4.62 13.90
N MET A 679 -27.93 3.39 13.56
CA MET A 679 -29.31 2.94 13.79
C MET A 679 -29.66 2.87 15.28
N THR A 680 -28.76 2.35 16.11
CA THR A 680 -28.93 2.34 17.57
C THR A 680 -29.05 3.77 18.11
N CYS A 681 -28.20 4.70 17.65
CA CYS A 681 -28.30 6.11 18.04
C CYS A 681 -29.60 6.77 17.54
N LEU A 682 -30.05 6.45 16.32
CA LEU A 682 -31.31 6.95 15.76
C LEU A 682 -32.51 6.48 16.57
N GLU A 683 -32.51 5.22 17.01
CA GLU A 683 -33.55 4.65 17.89
C GLU A 683 -33.59 5.39 19.23
N MET A 684 -32.43 5.59 19.88
CA MET A 684 -32.34 6.33 21.14
C MET A 684 -32.94 7.74 21.00
N VAL A 685 -32.55 8.49 19.96
CA VAL A 685 -33.04 9.86 19.78
C VAL A 685 -34.53 9.90 19.43
N LYS A 686 -35.05 8.93 18.67
CA LYS A 686 -36.50 8.79 18.40
C LYS A 686 -37.29 8.52 19.68
N ASN A 687 -36.80 7.63 20.54
CA ASN A 687 -37.44 7.27 21.79
C ASN A 687 -37.43 8.45 22.77
N LEU A 688 -36.31 9.16 22.89
CA LEU A 688 -36.20 10.39 23.68
C LEU A 688 -37.17 11.47 23.18
N GLN A 689 -37.22 11.70 21.86
CA GLN A 689 -38.13 12.68 21.26
C GLN A 689 -39.59 12.37 21.56
N THR A 690 -39.99 11.11 21.45
CA THR A 690 -41.37 10.69 21.75
C THR A 690 -41.67 10.86 23.24
N HIS A 691 -40.78 10.37 24.09
CA HIS A 691 -40.94 10.42 25.54
C HIS A 691 -41.02 11.86 26.08
N CYS A 692 -40.15 12.76 25.61
CA CYS A 692 -40.15 14.16 26.05
C CYS A 692 -41.45 14.88 25.65
N ARG A 693 -41.99 14.60 24.46
CA ARG A 693 -43.25 15.20 23.98
C ARG A 693 -44.46 14.74 24.77
N GLU A 694 -44.45 13.50 25.24
CA GLU A 694 -45.56 12.91 26.00
C GLU A 694 -45.53 13.33 27.48
N ASN A 695 -44.33 13.40 28.08
CA ASN A 695 -44.18 13.59 29.52
C ASN A 695 -43.82 15.04 29.92
N ALA A 696 -43.34 15.86 28.98
CA ALA A 696 -43.05 17.27 29.20
C ALA A 696 -43.53 18.15 28.02
N PRO A 697 -44.83 18.16 27.70
CA PRO A 697 -45.37 18.84 26.52
C PRO A 697 -45.22 20.36 26.54
N ASP A 698 -45.10 20.98 27.73
CA ASP A 698 -44.90 22.43 27.85
C ASP A 698 -43.45 22.83 27.53
N ASP A 699 -42.50 21.96 27.85
CA ASP A 699 -41.08 22.09 27.49
C ASP A 699 -40.77 21.46 26.12
N TYR A 700 -41.59 20.56 25.58
CA TYR A 700 -41.35 19.90 24.28
C TYR A 700 -42.64 19.89 23.44
N PRO A 701 -43.13 21.07 23.00
CA PRO A 701 -44.39 21.17 22.27
C PRO A 701 -44.36 20.41 20.94
N ALA A 702 -45.52 19.87 20.55
CA ALA A 702 -45.68 19.08 19.33
C ALA A 702 -45.15 19.79 18.07
N GLU A 703 -45.32 21.11 17.95
CA GLU A 703 -44.52 21.89 17.01
C GLU A 703 -43.45 22.70 17.78
N PRO A 704 -42.17 22.65 17.38
CA PRO A 704 -41.64 21.96 16.21
C PRO A 704 -41.20 20.51 16.46
N TYR A 705 -41.19 20.02 17.70
CA TYR A 705 -40.51 18.76 18.08
C TYR A 705 -41.10 17.48 17.50
N ALA A 706 -42.29 17.49 16.88
CA ALA A 706 -42.81 16.34 16.16
C ALA A 706 -42.16 16.11 14.79
N LYS A 707 -41.44 17.10 14.24
CA LYS A 707 -40.84 16.94 12.91
C LYS A 707 -39.56 16.08 13.00
N PRO A 708 -39.34 15.12 12.07
CA PRO A 708 -38.21 14.18 12.11
C PRO A 708 -36.83 14.84 12.20
N GLN A 709 -36.81 16.06 11.72
CA GLN A 709 -35.67 16.91 11.53
C GLN A 709 -35.15 17.45 12.91
N TYR A 710 -36.02 17.61 13.92
CA TYR A 710 -35.62 18.10 15.26
C TYR A 710 -35.24 17.00 16.26
N LYS A 711 -34.92 15.79 15.79
CA LYS A 711 -34.46 14.66 16.64
C LYS A 711 -33.29 15.07 17.53
N ASN A 712 -32.20 15.60 16.94
CA ASN A 712 -31.00 16.01 17.70
C ASN A 712 -31.27 17.19 18.66
N ALA A 713 -32.33 17.99 18.41
CA ALA A 713 -32.67 19.12 19.24
C ALA A 713 -33.10 18.74 20.65
N VAL A 714 -33.76 17.59 20.77
CA VAL A 714 -34.22 17.07 22.06
C VAL A 714 -33.03 16.79 22.97
N VAL A 715 -31.94 16.25 22.41
CA VAL A 715 -30.69 16.03 23.14
C VAL A 715 -30.08 17.35 23.62
N ALA A 716 -30.05 18.38 22.76
CA ALA A 716 -29.55 19.71 23.15
C ALA A 716 -30.29 20.27 24.37
N GLU A 717 -31.62 20.14 24.40
CA GLU A 717 -32.44 20.60 25.51
C GLU A 717 -32.23 19.74 26.77
N ILE A 718 -32.14 18.41 26.65
CA ILE A 718 -31.82 17.55 27.79
C ILE A 718 -30.46 17.92 28.40
N LEU A 719 -29.44 18.23 27.58
CA LEU A 719 -28.14 18.70 28.08
C LEU A 719 -28.25 20.05 28.81
N ARG A 720 -29.19 20.93 28.41
CA ARG A 720 -29.48 22.18 29.13
C ARG A 720 -30.17 21.96 30.47
N ASP A 721 -30.91 20.86 30.65
CA ASP A 721 -31.48 20.49 31.97
C ASP A 721 -30.36 20.32 33.00
N ILE A 722 -29.27 19.66 32.59
CA ILE A 722 -28.12 19.36 33.45
C ILE A 722 -27.44 20.65 33.93
N ALA A 723 -27.46 21.71 33.10
CA ALA A 723 -26.93 23.04 33.40
C ALA A 723 -27.88 23.89 34.29
N GLY A 724 -29.02 23.34 34.73
CA GLY A 724 -29.96 24.03 35.63
C GLY A 724 -30.85 25.06 34.94
N CYS A 725 -31.15 24.86 33.65
CA CYS A 725 -32.12 25.69 32.93
C CYS A 725 -33.53 25.58 33.60
N PRO A 726 -34.27 26.69 33.78
CA PRO A 726 -35.66 26.61 34.26
C PRO A 726 -36.55 25.80 33.32
N ARG A 727 -37.35 24.89 33.89
CA ARG A 727 -38.32 24.02 33.18
C ARG A 727 -39.74 24.20 33.69
N LEU A 728 -40.71 23.97 32.83
CA LEU A 728 -42.13 24.01 33.16
C LEU A 728 -42.63 22.66 33.70
N ASN A 729 -42.00 21.56 33.26
CA ASN A 729 -42.23 20.20 33.70
C ASN A 729 -41.00 19.67 34.48
N GLU A 730 -41.03 18.39 34.88
CA GLU A 730 -39.87 17.72 35.49
C GLU A 730 -38.71 17.64 34.49
N THR A 731 -37.46 17.65 34.97
CA THR A 731 -36.30 17.50 34.10
C THR A 731 -36.30 16.14 33.40
N MET A 732 -36.02 16.11 32.10
CA MET A 732 -36.04 14.88 31.31
C MET A 732 -34.74 14.08 31.40
N PHE A 733 -33.68 14.65 32.00
CA PHE A 733 -32.38 13.97 32.12
C PHE A 733 -32.43 12.60 32.84
N PRO A 734 -33.10 12.42 33.99
CA PRO A 734 -33.21 11.09 34.63
C PRO A 734 -33.95 10.06 33.76
N HIS A 735 -34.98 10.50 33.03
CA HIS A 735 -35.72 9.66 32.09
C HIS A 735 -34.84 9.27 30.89
N ALA A 736 -34.01 10.20 30.41
CA ALA A 736 -33.04 9.94 29.36
C ALA A 736 -31.98 8.91 29.80
N VAL A 737 -31.51 8.98 31.05
CA VAL A 737 -30.60 7.97 31.63
C VAL A 737 -31.23 6.58 31.59
N SER A 738 -32.49 6.43 32.04
CA SER A 738 -33.19 5.13 32.04
C SER A 738 -33.31 4.57 30.63
N LEU A 739 -33.85 5.35 29.69
CA LEU A 739 -34.10 4.92 28.31
C LEU A 739 -32.81 4.54 27.58
N ILE A 740 -31.74 5.33 27.75
CA ILE A 740 -30.46 5.04 27.11
C ILE A 740 -29.82 3.80 27.74
N SER A 741 -29.87 3.66 29.06
CA SER A 741 -29.30 2.49 29.75
C SER A 741 -30.01 1.19 29.35
N GLU A 742 -31.33 1.22 29.14
CA GLU A 742 -32.10 0.08 28.63
C GLU A 742 -31.67 -0.33 27.22
N ILE A 743 -31.48 0.64 26.31
CA ILE A 743 -31.04 0.36 24.94
C ILE A 743 -29.58 -0.11 24.91
N ILE A 744 -28.70 0.49 25.72
CA ILE A 744 -27.29 0.04 25.85
C ILE A 744 -27.24 -1.40 26.37
N ALA A 745 -28.04 -1.74 27.38
CA ALA A 745 -28.09 -3.10 27.92
C ALA A 745 -28.58 -4.12 26.87
N ALA A 746 -29.43 -3.71 25.93
CA ALA A 746 -29.94 -4.57 24.88
C ALA A 746 -29.01 -4.70 23.67
N LYS A 747 -28.31 -3.60 23.29
CA LYS A 747 -27.65 -3.48 21.97
C LYS A 747 -26.23 -2.89 22.00
N GLY A 748 -25.69 -2.59 23.18
CA GLY A 748 -24.47 -1.79 23.35
C GLY A 748 -23.17 -2.44 22.81
N ASN A 749 -23.21 -3.71 22.43
CA ASN A 749 -22.07 -4.45 21.90
C ASN A 749 -22.35 -5.09 20.53
N GLU A 750 -23.51 -4.82 19.91
CA GLU A 750 -23.89 -5.48 18.66
C GLU A 750 -22.88 -5.21 17.52
N CYS A 751 -22.32 -4.00 17.45
CA CYS A 751 -21.39 -3.64 16.37
C CYS A 751 -20.03 -4.31 16.56
N SER A 752 -19.48 -4.27 17.78
CA SER A 752 -18.21 -4.95 18.08
C SER A 752 -18.34 -6.47 18.00
N THR A 753 -19.43 -7.06 18.52
CA THR A 753 -19.68 -8.49 18.41
C THR A 753 -19.89 -8.92 16.96
N GLY A 754 -20.59 -8.12 16.15
CA GLY A 754 -20.72 -8.38 14.70
C GLY A 754 -19.38 -8.34 13.98
N ALA A 755 -18.49 -7.41 14.34
CA ALA A 755 -17.14 -7.36 13.79
C ALA A 755 -16.32 -8.59 14.16
N ASP A 756 -16.36 -9.03 15.43
CA ASP A 756 -15.68 -10.24 15.90
C ASP A 756 -16.21 -11.51 15.20
N ILE A 757 -17.53 -11.61 15.00
CA ILE A 757 -18.15 -12.73 14.28
C ILE A 757 -17.63 -12.77 12.84
N LEU A 758 -17.65 -11.63 12.13
CA LEU A 758 -17.17 -11.58 10.75
C LEU A 758 -15.69 -11.95 10.65
N LEU A 759 -14.84 -11.49 11.57
CA LEU A 759 -13.43 -11.90 11.62
C LEU A 759 -13.29 -13.40 11.88
N GLY A 760 -14.12 -13.96 12.76
CA GLY A 760 -14.20 -15.40 13.00
C GLY A 760 -14.56 -16.17 11.73
N GLU A 761 -15.61 -15.77 11.02
CA GLU A 761 -16.05 -16.38 9.76
C GLU A 761 -14.98 -16.27 8.66
N MET A 762 -14.29 -15.13 8.56
CA MET A 762 -13.16 -14.96 7.64
C MET A 762 -12.03 -15.93 7.97
N ARG A 763 -11.69 -16.09 9.25
CA ARG A 763 -10.65 -17.01 9.71
C ARG A 763 -11.06 -18.48 9.55
N GLU A 764 -12.35 -18.80 9.71
CA GLU A 764 -12.90 -20.13 9.42
C GLU A 764 -12.84 -20.46 7.94
N ALA A 765 -13.25 -19.54 7.06
CA ALA A 765 -13.11 -19.67 5.60
C ALA A 765 -11.64 -19.85 5.17
N GLN A 766 -10.73 -19.22 5.90
CA GLN A 766 -9.28 -19.34 5.70
C GLN A 766 -8.68 -20.67 6.22
N MET A 767 -9.35 -21.34 7.16
CA MET A 767 -8.90 -22.58 7.81
C MET A 767 -9.77 -23.82 7.48
N ALA A 768 -10.72 -23.71 6.54
CA ALA A 768 -11.70 -24.74 6.23
C ALA A 768 -11.08 -26.15 6.04
N PRO A 769 -11.76 -27.22 6.49
CA PRO A 769 -11.14 -28.45 6.96
C PRO A 769 -10.40 -29.20 5.85
N GLU A 770 -9.30 -29.86 6.22
CA GLU A 770 -8.74 -30.97 5.45
C GLU A 770 -9.90 -31.94 5.17
N GLU A 771 -10.41 -31.98 3.93
CA GLU A 771 -11.17 -33.15 3.51
C GLU A 771 -10.23 -34.34 3.67
N ASP A 772 -10.69 -35.39 4.36
CA ASP A 772 -10.02 -36.69 4.35
C ASP A 772 -9.96 -37.15 2.89
N VAL A 773 -8.88 -36.79 2.19
CA VAL A 773 -8.61 -37.27 0.84
C VAL A 773 -8.29 -38.74 1.01
N ASP A 774 -9.26 -39.60 0.73
CA ASP A 774 -9.01 -40.99 0.39
C ASP A 774 -7.96 -40.98 -0.74
N ASP A 775 -6.79 -41.57 -0.46
CA ASP A 775 -5.69 -41.81 -1.38
C ASP A 775 -6.18 -42.58 -2.63
N GLU A 776 -6.71 -41.87 -3.62
CA GLU A 776 -6.68 -42.29 -5.03
C GLU A 776 -5.82 -41.29 -5.80
N MET A 777 -4.50 -41.35 -5.57
CA MET A 777 -3.53 -40.77 -6.50
C MET A 777 -3.63 -41.50 -7.85
N SER A 778 -4.32 -40.89 -8.82
CA SER A 778 -4.00 -41.11 -10.22
C SER A 778 -2.82 -40.22 -10.59
N GLU A 779 -1.61 -40.78 -10.55
CA GLU A 779 -0.44 -40.23 -11.25
C GLU A 779 -0.65 -40.33 -12.76
N ASP A 780 -1.50 -39.48 -13.32
CA ASP A 780 -1.50 -39.18 -14.76
C ASP A 780 -1.12 -37.70 -14.91
N GLU A 781 0.12 -37.44 -15.33
CA GLU A 781 0.54 -36.11 -15.78
C GLU A 781 -0.30 -35.72 -17.00
N GLU A 782 -1.47 -35.11 -16.78
CA GLU A 782 -2.34 -34.61 -17.84
C GLU A 782 -1.70 -33.37 -18.50
N PHE A 783 -1.03 -33.60 -19.62
CA PHE A 783 -0.68 -32.54 -20.55
C PHE A 783 -1.92 -32.08 -21.31
N ILE A 784 -2.29 -30.81 -21.20
CA ILE A 784 -3.37 -30.23 -21.99
C ILE A 784 -2.84 -29.97 -23.41
N THR A 785 -3.32 -30.76 -24.37
CA THR A 785 -2.99 -30.61 -25.80
C THR A 785 -3.84 -29.54 -26.47
N TYR A 786 -3.19 -28.53 -27.02
CA TYR A 786 -3.79 -27.51 -27.88
C TYR A 786 -4.06 -28.10 -29.27
N ASP A 787 -5.32 -28.34 -29.63
CA ASP A 787 -5.69 -28.79 -30.98
C ASP A 787 -6.21 -27.63 -31.85
N ASP A 788 -5.79 -27.62 -33.12
CA ASP A 788 -6.06 -26.56 -34.11
C ASP A 788 -7.26 -26.87 -35.02
N THR A 789 -7.93 -28.01 -34.84
CA THR A 789 -9.01 -28.43 -35.73
C THR A 789 -10.39 -28.20 -35.13
N ALA A 790 -10.89 -26.96 -35.23
CA ALA A 790 -12.32 -26.68 -35.14
C ALA A 790 -12.67 -25.48 -36.05
N GLU A 791 -13.05 -25.85 -37.26
CA GLU A 791 -13.91 -25.19 -38.26
C GLU A 791 -13.78 -23.67 -38.48
N GLU A 792 -13.21 -23.33 -39.64
CA GLU A 792 -13.58 -22.16 -40.43
C GLU A 792 -15.09 -22.20 -40.76
N GLU A 793 -15.96 -21.80 -39.83
CA GLU A 793 -17.28 -21.31 -40.20
C GLU A 793 -17.22 -19.82 -40.49
N SER A 794 -17.64 -19.49 -41.70
CA SER A 794 -17.56 -18.20 -42.36
C SER A 794 -18.25 -17.08 -41.58
N VAL A 795 -17.47 -16.13 -41.07
CA VAL A 795 -17.95 -14.77 -40.80
C VAL A 795 -17.93 -13.99 -42.12
N ALA A 796 -18.87 -14.34 -42.99
CA ALA A 796 -19.16 -13.63 -44.22
C ALA A 796 -20.66 -13.75 -44.50
N ASP A 797 -21.47 -13.17 -43.62
CA ASP A 797 -22.80 -12.60 -43.93
C ASP A 797 -23.32 -11.89 -42.67
N GLU A 798 -24.11 -10.83 -42.86
CA GLU A 798 -24.65 -9.89 -41.86
C GLU A 798 -23.79 -8.65 -41.52
N MET A 799 -23.35 -7.96 -42.57
CA MET A 799 -23.29 -6.50 -42.56
C MET A 799 -23.95 -5.96 -43.83
N ASP A 800 -25.27 -6.05 -43.90
CA ASP A 800 -26.12 -5.18 -44.72
C ASP A 800 -27.58 -5.31 -44.24
N GLN A 801 -28.28 -4.16 -44.15
CA GLN A 801 -29.67 -3.94 -43.66
C GLN A 801 -29.71 -3.70 -42.14
N ASP A 802 -30.08 -2.53 -41.58
CA ASP A 802 -31.01 -1.49 -42.02
C ASP A 802 -30.69 -0.10 -41.38
N GLU A 803 -31.33 0.91 -41.97
CA GLU A 803 -31.26 2.39 -41.80
C GLU A 803 -31.17 2.99 -40.39
#